data_AF-A0A943FHR8-F1
#
_entry.id   AF-A0A943FHR8-F1
#
_cell.length_a   1.000
_cell.length_b   1.000
_cell.length_c   1.000
_cell.angle_alpha   90.00
_cell.angle_beta   90.00
_cell.angle_gamma   90.00
#
_symmetry.space_group_name_H-M   'P 1'
#
loop_
_entity.id
_entity.type
_entity.pdbx_description
1 polymer ?
#
loop_
_entity_poly.entity_id
_entity_poly.type
_entity_poly.pdbx_seq_one_letter_code
_entity_poly.pdbx_strand_id
1 'polypeptide(L)'
;MDNEARVQEILKRRGLDVTPVDNFTEADVPEPTERFTKLINIYYAMKNTVDMEIPYWYNRVWWENEGDVIEIRRAKAYGAALSHTTPTIWPGEKLVMNKTKNWRGAFPFPWVDASFFNAQAEALMNEADAPPLAAADAVSVVGAGGGNVTKNFGNVISIAQKFGMRKEEIPVLVKVSKYWDNASVERVSDRYSKIVPEYDKWKGYRDSVLIMFDSWAIPQGREVINYYMPLEYGFDRIIEMCDEKIAEVLGEAGDDGILGMSRGYYYVATKEITKGLSRWADNYGKRAEFLAGIEADPAQKKDYEEIAQVMHNIAHKKPATFREALQLTFLCHLGVVNEDPQSGMSIGRLGQVLQPFYEKDIADGVTTDEEVEELLELYRIKITSIECFASSGVTGGVLSGNTFNNLSMGGLGYDGLTAVTPLEYLIVEAGMRAKTSQPTLSVLYDEKTPEDFLMKCARCCKLGMGYPAWMNNQGGMNYMLRHYQPEGMTIYDARAWCLGGCLESSPGCFQPLHYNGKTYMVPGGAAPTCGTGIHFTGLPKLLELVLTNGEDKRTGIQVFAPHNHKLDTFEDVWDVWMMYMRELLDVANKINNIQMDVWRKINMPVVASMLKPDCFKKGQHIGNEGARYNGGINFESCGTVNFINSMASLKKNVYDDKKYTLEEMTDAILHNFGFKTAFETGVYSPDRREATDEAPKYEKIFFDCVNAPKYGNADPYADSILKDYEDRMLPEMLRLRSYYGKQYYMCQISVSTHGPQGAITLATPDGRLAGTTYADGSMSPAPTTDKNGIYAVFESATCYDHAMCQNSQMNVKIHPTAVKGLNGTKKLLEIIRAYMRKGGFHVQFNITSSKVLREAQKKPDDYRDLMVRVAGFTQYWCEIGKPIQDEVIYRTEYDA
;
A
#
# COMPACT_ATOMS: atom_id res chain seq x y z
N MET A 1 37.70 -20.72 -10.21
CA MET A 1 36.79 -20.02 -11.14
C MET A 1 36.48 -18.67 -10.52
N ASP A 2 36.66 -17.61 -11.29
CA ASP A 2 36.24 -16.25 -10.95
C ASP A 2 34.75 -16.27 -10.53
N ASN A 3 34.38 -15.45 -9.54
CA ASN A 3 32.99 -15.31 -9.09
C ASN A 3 32.07 -14.92 -10.25
N GLU A 4 32.59 -14.13 -11.20
CA GLU A 4 31.87 -13.73 -12.40
C GLU A 4 31.57 -14.92 -13.32
N ALA A 5 32.56 -15.76 -13.63
CA ALA A 5 32.37 -16.96 -14.44
C ALA A 5 31.36 -17.95 -13.82
N ARG A 6 31.34 -18.05 -12.48
CA ARG A 6 30.37 -18.88 -11.76
C ARG A 6 28.95 -18.33 -11.85
N VAL A 7 28.77 -17.01 -11.72
CA VAL A 7 27.47 -16.34 -11.90
C VAL A 7 26.98 -16.53 -13.33
N GLN A 8 27.82 -16.32 -14.33
CA GLN A 8 27.47 -16.53 -15.75
C GLN A 8 27.05 -17.99 -16.03
N GLU A 9 27.73 -18.97 -15.46
CA GLU A 9 27.33 -20.38 -15.59
C GLU A 9 25.96 -20.65 -14.94
N ILE A 10 25.68 -20.05 -13.78
CA ILE A 10 24.38 -20.17 -13.10
C ILE A 10 23.27 -19.51 -13.92
N LEU A 11 23.49 -18.31 -14.42
CA LEU A 11 22.54 -17.58 -15.26
C LEU A 11 22.19 -18.41 -16.50
N LYS A 12 23.20 -18.96 -17.18
CA LYS A 12 23.01 -19.85 -18.33
C LYS A 12 22.23 -21.12 -17.97
N ARG A 13 22.51 -21.74 -16.81
CA ARG A 13 21.76 -22.92 -16.32
C ARG A 13 20.29 -22.60 -15.98
N ARG A 14 19.99 -21.34 -15.66
CA ARG A 14 18.64 -20.84 -15.41
C ARG A 14 17.94 -20.30 -16.66
N GLY A 15 18.53 -20.50 -17.84
CA GLY A 15 17.97 -20.08 -19.11
C GLY A 15 18.04 -18.57 -19.37
N LEU A 16 18.85 -17.84 -18.61
CA LEU A 16 19.06 -16.40 -18.81
C LEU A 16 20.16 -16.17 -19.85
N ASP A 17 19.95 -15.20 -20.74
CA ASP A 17 20.95 -14.76 -21.70
C ASP A 17 22.11 -14.07 -20.96
N VAL A 18 23.32 -14.56 -21.22
CA VAL A 18 24.57 -14.13 -20.59
C VAL A 18 25.48 -13.39 -21.57
N THR A 19 24.95 -13.02 -22.73
CA THR A 19 25.70 -12.27 -23.74
C THR A 19 26.09 -10.89 -23.19
N PRO A 20 27.33 -10.41 -23.39
CA PRO A 20 27.74 -9.08 -22.94
C PRO A 20 26.76 -8.00 -23.41
N VAL A 21 26.40 -7.08 -22.50
CA VAL A 21 25.39 -6.01 -22.70
C VAL A 21 25.80 -4.97 -23.77
N ASP A 22 26.98 -5.14 -24.37
CA ASP A 22 27.46 -4.35 -25.52
C ASP A 22 26.49 -4.40 -26.73
N ASN A 23 25.58 -5.39 -26.77
CA ASN A 23 24.56 -5.55 -27.82
C ASN A 23 23.13 -5.15 -27.40
N PHE A 24 22.90 -4.50 -26.24
CA PHE A 24 21.54 -4.07 -25.88
C PHE A 24 21.02 -3.04 -26.88
N THR A 25 19.97 -3.38 -27.63
CA THR A 25 19.26 -2.46 -28.52
C THR A 25 17.94 -2.05 -27.90
N GLU A 26 17.58 -0.78 -28.06
CA GLU A 26 16.27 -0.32 -27.67
C GLU A 26 15.31 -0.52 -28.85
N ALA A 27 14.58 -1.63 -28.84
CA ALA A 27 13.49 -1.84 -29.77
C ALA A 27 12.32 -0.88 -29.48
N ASP A 28 11.36 -0.78 -30.39
CA ASP A 28 10.06 -0.20 -30.05
C ASP A 28 9.34 -1.10 -29.04
N VAL A 29 8.46 -0.51 -28.23
CA VAL A 29 7.58 -1.29 -27.35
C VAL A 29 6.44 -1.81 -28.23
N PRO A 30 6.22 -3.12 -28.34
CA PRO A 30 5.10 -3.64 -29.10
C PRO A 30 3.77 -3.10 -28.57
N GLU A 31 2.80 -2.95 -29.46
CA GLU A 31 1.41 -2.68 -29.03
C GLU A 31 0.92 -3.84 -28.16
N PRO A 32 0.06 -3.56 -27.15
CA PRO A 32 -0.56 -4.62 -26.38
C PRO A 32 -1.46 -5.47 -27.27
N THR A 33 -1.81 -6.67 -26.79
CA THR A 33 -2.70 -7.56 -27.53
C THR A 33 -4.06 -6.90 -27.83
N GLU A 34 -4.69 -7.32 -28.94
CA GLU A 34 -6.04 -6.84 -29.31
C GLU A 34 -7.05 -7.11 -28.18
N ARG A 35 -6.90 -8.25 -27.50
CA ARG A 35 -7.70 -8.65 -26.35
C ARG A 35 -7.54 -7.70 -25.17
N PHE A 36 -6.29 -7.36 -24.80
CA PHE A 36 -6.04 -6.34 -23.78
C PHE A 36 -6.70 -5.02 -24.15
N THR A 37 -6.52 -4.56 -25.39
CA THR A 37 -7.06 -3.28 -25.89
C THR A 37 -8.60 -3.23 -25.77
N LYS A 38 -9.29 -4.33 -26.09
CA LYS A 38 -10.75 -4.42 -25.91
C LYS A 38 -11.15 -4.30 -24.44
N LEU A 39 -10.49 -5.06 -23.56
CA LEU A 39 -10.85 -5.12 -22.14
C LEU A 39 -10.49 -3.85 -21.36
N ILE A 40 -9.36 -3.20 -21.69
CA ILE A 40 -8.97 -1.96 -21.01
C ILE A 40 -9.93 -0.81 -21.37
N ASN A 41 -10.46 -0.78 -22.60
CA ASN A 41 -11.47 0.19 -23.00
C ASN A 41 -12.79 -0.01 -22.25
N ILE A 42 -13.16 -1.27 -21.98
CA ILE A 42 -14.28 -1.59 -21.08
C ILE A 42 -13.96 -1.05 -19.68
N TYR A 43 -12.78 -1.36 -19.12
CA TYR A 43 -12.35 -0.85 -17.81
C TYR A 43 -12.43 0.68 -17.71
N TYR A 44 -12.03 1.43 -18.75
CA TYR A 44 -12.09 2.88 -18.73
C TYR A 44 -13.50 3.46 -18.62
N ALA A 45 -14.51 2.72 -19.08
CA ALA A 45 -15.92 3.07 -18.95
C ALA A 45 -16.54 2.61 -17.62
N MET A 46 -15.89 1.72 -16.87
CA MET A 46 -16.42 1.16 -15.62
C MET A 46 -16.36 2.16 -14.46
N LYS A 47 -17.36 2.07 -13.59
CA LYS A 47 -17.45 2.84 -12.35
C LYS A 47 -17.06 1.99 -11.14
N ASN A 48 -16.43 2.62 -10.16
CA ASN A 48 -16.17 2.04 -8.85
C ASN A 48 -17.51 1.76 -8.18
N THR A 49 -17.79 0.49 -7.94
CA THR A 49 -19.14 0.03 -7.58
C THR A 49 -19.08 -0.76 -6.30
N VAL A 50 -20.04 -0.51 -5.40
CA VAL A 50 -20.25 -1.32 -4.20
C VAL A 50 -21.58 -2.04 -4.30
N ASP A 51 -21.57 -3.31 -3.90
CA ASP A 51 -22.76 -4.13 -3.82
C ASP A 51 -22.83 -4.93 -2.51
N MET A 52 -23.97 -5.55 -2.26
CA MET A 52 -24.32 -6.16 -0.99
C MET A 52 -24.29 -7.69 -0.98
N GLU A 53 -23.86 -8.39 -2.04
CA GLU A 53 -23.93 -9.87 -2.06
C GLU A 53 -23.04 -10.51 -0.99
N ILE A 54 -21.75 -10.17 -0.97
CA ILE A 54 -20.83 -10.68 0.05
C ILE A 54 -21.24 -10.25 1.46
N PRO A 55 -21.52 -8.96 1.75
CA PRO A 55 -21.93 -8.55 3.09
C PRO A 55 -23.22 -9.21 3.56
N TYR A 56 -24.19 -9.41 2.66
CA TYR A 56 -25.43 -10.11 2.97
C TYR A 56 -25.16 -11.56 3.39
N TRP A 57 -24.41 -12.32 2.59
CA TRP A 57 -24.14 -13.73 2.86
C TRP A 57 -23.22 -13.94 4.06
N TYR A 58 -22.20 -13.09 4.21
CA TYR A 58 -21.35 -13.09 5.40
C TYR A 58 -22.18 -12.87 6.65
N ASN A 59 -22.97 -11.79 6.69
CA ASN A 59 -23.79 -11.45 7.83
C ASN A 59 -24.79 -12.56 8.16
N ARG A 60 -25.50 -13.07 7.15
CA ARG A 60 -26.49 -14.12 7.33
C ARG A 60 -25.89 -15.35 8.00
N VAL A 61 -24.84 -15.91 7.42
CA VAL A 61 -24.23 -17.14 7.93
C VAL A 61 -23.50 -16.91 9.25
N TRP A 62 -22.93 -15.72 9.45
CA TRP A 62 -22.38 -15.32 10.75
C TRP A 62 -23.43 -15.43 11.86
N TRP A 63 -24.62 -14.85 11.70
CA TRP A 63 -25.66 -14.88 12.72
C TRP A 63 -26.41 -16.22 12.80
N GLU A 64 -26.50 -16.99 11.71
CA GLU A 64 -27.00 -18.38 11.75
C GLU A 64 -26.10 -19.32 12.58
N ASN A 65 -24.81 -18.98 12.76
CA ASN A 65 -23.84 -19.75 13.55
C ASN A 65 -23.44 -18.99 14.83
N GLU A 66 -24.36 -18.21 15.43
CA GLU A 66 -24.13 -17.60 16.73
C GLU A 66 -23.90 -18.67 17.81
N GLY A 67 -22.83 -18.51 18.60
CA GLY A 67 -22.43 -19.47 19.63
C GLY A 67 -21.39 -20.50 19.17
N ASP A 68 -21.09 -20.60 17.87
CA ASP A 68 -19.95 -21.40 17.38
C ASP A 68 -18.61 -20.81 17.85
N VAL A 69 -17.59 -21.67 17.90
CA VAL A 69 -16.19 -21.27 18.07
C VAL A 69 -15.82 -20.24 17.01
N ILE A 70 -15.17 -19.15 17.42
CA ILE A 70 -15.08 -17.91 16.63
C ILE A 70 -14.35 -18.12 15.29
N GLU A 71 -13.29 -18.92 15.26
CA GLU A 71 -12.53 -19.27 14.05
C GLU A 71 -13.41 -20.01 13.03
N ILE A 72 -14.21 -20.97 13.51
CA ILE A 72 -15.11 -21.77 12.70
C ILE A 72 -16.26 -20.92 12.18
N ARG A 73 -16.84 -20.08 13.06
CA ARG A 73 -17.91 -19.14 12.71
C ARG A 73 -17.46 -18.18 11.60
N ARG A 74 -16.29 -17.58 11.77
CA ARG A 74 -15.65 -16.71 10.78
C ARG A 74 -15.40 -17.40 9.45
N ALA A 75 -14.88 -18.62 9.48
CA ALA A 75 -14.59 -19.41 8.29
C ALA A 75 -15.87 -19.82 7.53
N LYS A 76 -16.91 -20.28 8.23
CA LYS A 76 -18.21 -20.62 7.64
C LYS A 76 -18.87 -19.41 6.99
N ALA A 77 -18.94 -18.29 7.72
CA ALA A 77 -19.56 -17.06 7.23
C ALA A 77 -18.88 -16.57 5.94
N TYR A 78 -17.56 -16.59 5.93
CA TYR A 78 -16.80 -16.11 4.78
C TYR A 78 -16.76 -17.10 3.61
N GLY A 79 -16.59 -18.39 3.90
CA GLY A 79 -16.68 -19.43 2.88
C GLY A 79 -18.04 -19.43 2.19
N ALA A 80 -19.13 -19.13 2.92
CA ALA A 80 -20.45 -18.94 2.34
C ALA A 80 -20.55 -17.65 1.51
N ALA A 81 -20.02 -16.53 2.00
CA ALA A 81 -20.02 -15.28 1.24
C ALA A 81 -19.34 -15.43 -0.14
N LEU A 82 -18.18 -16.07 -0.18
CA LEU A 82 -17.48 -16.35 -1.44
C LEU A 82 -18.29 -17.31 -2.31
N SER A 83 -18.79 -18.42 -1.76
CA SER A 83 -19.48 -19.44 -2.56
C SER A 83 -20.90 -19.09 -3.01
N HIS A 84 -21.47 -17.96 -2.56
CA HIS A 84 -22.82 -17.52 -2.95
C HIS A 84 -22.85 -16.20 -3.73
N THR A 85 -21.71 -15.53 -3.90
CA THR A 85 -21.65 -14.36 -4.78
C THR A 85 -21.76 -14.77 -6.24
N THR A 86 -22.38 -13.92 -7.05
CA THR A 86 -22.57 -14.12 -8.48
C THR A 86 -21.21 -14.10 -9.20
N PRO A 87 -20.80 -15.20 -9.86
CA PRO A 87 -19.58 -15.21 -10.67
C PRO A 87 -19.81 -14.44 -11.98
N THR A 88 -19.00 -13.42 -12.22
CA THR A 88 -19.05 -12.64 -13.48
C THR A 88 -17.82 -12.92 -14.33
N ILE A 89 -18.06 -13.31 -15.59
CA ILE A 89 -17.05 -13.49 -16.63
C ILE A 89 -17.49 -12.64 -17.82
N TRP A 90 -16.56 -11.83 -18.32
CA TRP A 90 -16.78 -10.95 -19.45
C TRP A 90 -16.21 -11.54 -20.74
N PRO A 91 -16.82 -11.26 -21.90
CA PRO A 91 -16.26 -11.64 -23.20
C PRO A 91 -14.84 -11.09 -23.35
N GLY A 92 -13.95 -11.92 -23.87
CA GLY A 92 -12.53 -11.63 -24.05
C GLY A 92 -11.65 -11.98 -22.85
N GLU A 93 -12.17 -12.30 -21.66
CA GLU A 93 -11.32 -12.73 -20.55
C GLU A 93 -10.68 -14.10 -20.81
N LYS A 94 -9.43 -14.28 -20.37
CA LYS A 94 -8.76 -15.60 -20.21
C LYS A 94 -8.49 -15.93 -18.74
N LEU A 95 -8.14 -14.91 -17.96
CA LEU A 95 -8.11 -14.91 -16.51
C LEU A 95 -9.41 -14.30 -16.00
N VAL A 96 -10.08 -14.98 -15.08
CA VAL A 96 -11.41 -14.59 -14.57
C VAL A 96 -11.35 -14.30 -13.07
N MET A 97 -12.53 -14.10 -12.47
CA MET A 97 -12.77 -13.68 -11.10
C MET A 97 -12.66 -12.17 -10.88
N ASN A 98 -13.43 -11.68 -9.93
CA ASN A 98 -13.43 -10.29 -9.47
C ASN A 98 -13.76 -10.32 -7.97
N LYS A 99 -13.51 -9.21 -7.26
CA LYS A 99 -13.90 -9.11 -5.84
C LYS A 99 -15.40 -9.34 -5.65
N THR A 100 -16.22 -8.82 -6.56
CA THR A 100 -17.68 -8.99 -6.57
C THR A 100 -18.18 -9.30 -7.98
N LYS A 101 -19.49 -9.30 -8.20
CA LYS A 101 -20.07 -9.38 -9.54
C LYS A 101 -19.72 -8.21 -10.46
N ASN A 102 -19.23 -7.09 -9.91
CA ASN A 102 -18.87 -5.88 -10.64
C ASN A 102 -17.39 -5.89 -11.04
N TRP A 103 -17.05 -5.22 -12.15
CA TRP A 103 -15.66 -5.18 -12.65
C TRP A 103 -14.72 -4.48 -11.66
N ARG A 104 -15.00 -3.20 -11.34
CA ARG A 104 -14.32 -2.44 -10.26
C ARG A 104 -15.16 -2.50 -8.98
N GLY A 105 -15.35 -3.73 -8.49
CA GLY A 105 -16.25 -4.06 -7.39
C GLY A 105 -15.58 -4.02 -6.02
N ALA A 106 -16.27 -3.46 -5.04
CA ALA A 106 -15.98 -3.62 -3.61
C ALA A 106 -17.30 -3.79 -2.83
N PHE A 107 -17.21 -3.90 -1.51
CA PHE A 107 -18.39 -4.04 -0.65
C PHE A 107 -18.06 -3.59 0.79
N PRO A 108 -19.06 -3.19 1.58
CA PRO A 108 -18.89 -2.77 2.97
C PRO A 108 -18.59 -3.94 3.91
N PHE A 109 -17.82 -3.65 4.96
CA PHE A 109 -17.51 -4.58 6.05
C PHE A 109 -18.11 -4.08 7.36
N PRO A 110 -19.45 -4.09 7.54
CA PRO A 110 -20.08 -3.49 8.72
C PRO A 110 -19.68 -4.18 10.04
N TRP A 111 -19.14 -5.40 9.97
CA TRP A 111 -18.54 -6.10 11.11
C TRP A 111 -17.15 -5.58 11.50
N VAL A 112 -16.49 -4.80 10.65
CA VAL A 112 -15.23 -4.11 10.95
C VAL A 112 -15.50 -2.65 11.27
N ASP A 113 -15.95 -1.88 10.26
CA ASP A 113 -16.15 -0.43 10.33
C ASP A 113 -17.40 -0.06 9.54
N ALA A 114 -18.25 0.78 10.14
CA ALA A 114 -19.52 1.17 9.53
C ALA A 114 -19.88 2.64 9.72
N SER A 115 -19.22 3.38 10.62
CA SER A 115 -19.63 4.74 10.97
C SER A 115 -19.62 5.70 9.79
N PHE A 116 -18.66 5.55 8.86
CA PHE A 116 -18.48 6.45 7.72
C PHE A 116 -19.57 6.32 6.63
N PHE A 117 -20.39 5.27 6.65
CA PHE A 117 -21.48 5.09 5.67
C PHE A 117 -22.85 4.82 6.29
N ASN A 118 -22.95 4.23 7.49
CA ASN A 118 -24.24 3.84 8.08
C ASN A 118 -25.16 5.05 8.25
N ALA A 119 -24.65 6.12 8.85
CA ALA A 119 -25.47 7.31 9.13
C ALA A 119 -25.90 8.03 7.84
N GLN A 120 -25.06 8.02 6.79
CA GLN A 120 -25.45 8.49 5.46
C GLN A 120 -26.57 7.61 4.86
N ALA A 121 -26.45 6.29 4.96
CA ALA A 121 -27.43 5.35 4.42
C ALA A 121 -28.79 5.43 5.16
N GLU A 122 -28.77 5.61 6.48
CA GLU A 122 -29.99 5.82 7.27
C GLU A 122 -30.64 7.18 6.99
N ALA A 123 -29.86 8.25 6.85
CA ALA A 123 -30.38 9.55 6.43
C ALA A 123 -31.09 9.47 5.07
N LEU A 124 -30.49 8.75 4.10
CA LEU A 124 -31.10 8.50 2.78
C LEU A 124 -32.42 7.72 2.87
N MET A 125 -32.51 6.72 3.75
CA MET A 125 -33.76 5.97 3.99
C MET A 125 -34.85 6.82 4.64
N ASN A 126 -34.45 7.81 5.44
CA ASN A 126 -35.34 8.72 6.16
C ASN A 126 -35.63 10.02 5.39
N GLU A 127 -35.14 10.16 4.16
CA GLU A 127 -35.22 11.39 3.36
C GLU A 127 -34.69 12.63 4.11
N ALA A 128 -33.65 12.43 4.94
CA ALA A 128 -32.99 13.45 5.73
C ALA A 128 -31.63 13.84 5.12
N ASP A 129 -31.13 15.01 5.51
CA ASP A 129 -29.79 15.44 5.14
C ASP A 129 -28.73 14.50 5.72
N ALA A 130 -27.70 14.21 4.92
CA ALA A 130 -26.58 13.38 5.37
C ALA A 130 -25.83 14.08 6.53
N PRO A 131 -25.34 13.31 7.51
CA PRO A 131 -24.54 13.87 8.59
C PRO A 131 -23.24 14.49 8.05
N PRO A 132 -22.64 15.44 8.80
CA PRO A 132 -21.32 15.94 8.45
C PRO A 132 -20.28 14.82 8.47
N LEU A 133 -19.30 14.92 7.57
CA LEU A 133 -18.17 13.99 7.52
C LEU A 133 -17.26 14.15 8.74
N ALA A 134 -16.58 13.07 9.13
CA ALA A 134 -15.49 13.13 10.09
C ALA A 134 -14.36 14.05 9.58
N ALA A 135 -13.56 14.61 10.49
CA ALA A 135 -12.56 15.62 10.14
C ALA A 135 -11.58 15.14 9.04
N ALA A 136 -11.04 13.92 9.18
CA ALA A 136 -10.14 13.32 8.20
C ALA A 136 -10.80 13.12 6.82
N ASP A 137 -12.08 12.70 6.81
CA ASP A 137 -12.86 12.51 5.59
C ASP A 137 -13.17 13.83 4.88
N ALA A 138 -13.42 14.90 5.65
CA ALA A 138 -13.78 16.22 5.15
C ALA A 138 -12.60 16.97 4.50
N VAL A 139 -11.37 16.73 4.97
CA VAL A 139 -10.15 17.33 4.40
C VAL A 139 -9.50 16.48 3.31
N SER A 140 -10.05 15.30 3.06
CA SER A 140 -9.55 14.36 2.04
C SER A 140 -10.31 14.51 0.73
N VAL A 141 -9.59 14.47 -0.39
CA VAL A 141 -10.17 14.68 -1.72
C VAL A 141 -10.06 13.41 -2.56
N VAL A 142 -11.21 12.84 -2.94
CA VAL A 142 -11.30 11.81 -3.96
C VAL A 142 -11.34 12.49 -5.34
N GLY A 143 -10.48 12.07 -6.29
CA GLY A 143 -10.51 12.61 -7.65
C GLY A 143 -11.85 12.29 -8.34
N ALA A 144 -12.46 13.28 -8.98
CA ALA A 144 -13.81 13.16 -9.51
C ALA A 144 -13.91 12.55 -10.92
N GLY A 145 -12.78 12.32 -11.60
CA GLY A 145 -12.73 11.75 -12.94
C GLY A 145 -12.65 10.21 -12.96
N GLY A 146 -12.53 9.67 -14.17
CA GLY A 146 -12.36 8.23 -14.41
C GLY A 146 -13.52 7.39 -13.86
N GLY A 147 -13.17 6.37 -13.07
CA GLY A 147 -14.13 5.44 -12.48
C GLY A 147 -14.81 5.90 -11.20
N ASN A 148 -14.33 6.97 -10.53
CA ASN A 148 -14.85 7.38 -9.23
C ASN A 148 -16.29 7.95 -9.34
N VAL A 149 -17.12 7.66 -8.35
CA VAL A 149 -18.48 8.18 -8.18
C VAL A 149 -18.49 9.07 -6.95
N THR A 150 -18.19 10.35 -7.15
CA THR A 150 -18.07 11.35 -6.07
C THR A 150 -19.39 12.06 -5.74
N LYS A 151 -20.44 11.84 -6.53
CA LYS A 151 -21.79 12.42 -6.36
C LYS A 151 -22.86 11.43 -6.79
N ASN A 152 -24.06 11.57 -6.22
CA ASN A 152 -25.24 10.81 -6.65
C ASN A 152 -25.59 11.16 -8.10
N PHE A 153 -26.01 10.17 -8.89
CA PHE A 153 -26.54 10.38 -10.25
C PHE A 153 -27.53 9.28 -10.63
N GLY A 154 -28.67 9.65 -11.21
CA GLY A 154 -29.72 8.69 -11.56
C GLY A 154 -30.13 7.81 -10.37
N ASN A 155 -30.02 6.49 -10.54
CA ASN A 155 -30.29 5.50 -9.49
C ASN A 155 -29.02 5.03 -8.75
N VAL A 156 -27.94 5.82 -8.79
CA VAL A 156 -26.66 5.52 -8.14
C VAL A 156 -26.39 6.54 -7.03
N ILE A 157 -26.14 6.04 -5.83
CA ILE A 157 -25.75 6.81 -4.65
C ILE A 157 -24.22 6.76 -4.51
N SER A 158 -23.59 7.91 -4.28
CA SER A 158 -22.18 7.99 -3.90
C SER A 158 -22.04 7.67 -2.41
N ILE A 159 -21.35 6.58 -2.12
CA ILE A 159 -20.97 6.16 -0.77
C ILE A 159 -19.48 6.47 -0.58
N ALA A 160 -19.16 7.05 0.59
CA ALA A 160 -17.80 7.44 0.97
C ALA A 160 -17.09 8.31 -0.09
N GLN A 161 -17.84 9.15 -0.79
CA GLN A 161 -17.35 10.05 -1.85
C GLN A 161 -16.63 9.36 -3.02
N LYS A 162 -16.72 8.02 -3.19
CA LYS A 162 -15.97 7.28 -4.22
C LYS A 162 -16.78 6.22 -4.94
N PHE A 163 -17.67 5.52 -4.24
CA PHE A 163 -18.30 4.31 -4.76
C PHE A 163 -19.74 4.54 -5.14
N GLY A 164 -20.14 4.04 -6.31
CA GLY A 164 -21.54 3.98 -6.70
C GLY A 164 -22.21 2.76 -6.08
N MET A 165 -23.25 2.96 -5.29
CA MET A 165 -24.20 1.93 -4.88
C MET A 165 -25.51 2.13 -5.61
N ARG A 166 -26.12 1.05 -6.11
CA ARG A 166 -27.47 1.14 -6.68
C ARG A 166 -28.49 1.46 -5.57
N LYS A 167 -29.42 2.38 -5.82
CA LYS A 167 -30.36 2.90 -4.81
C LYS A 167 -31.17 1.79 -4.14
N GLU A 168 -31.54 0.74 -4.87
CA GLU A 168 -32.26 -0.42 -4.35
C GLU A 168 -31.46 -1.29 -3.36
N GLU A 169 -30.13 -1.16 -3.31
CA GLU A 169 -29.29 -1.88 -2.35
C GLU A 169 -29.11 -1.11 -1.02
N ILE A 170 -29.49 0.16 -0.95
CA ILE A 170 -29.41 0.98 0.28
C ILE A 170 -30.23 0.38 1.44
N PRO A 171 -31.47 -0.12 1.24
CA PRO A 171 -32.19 -0.82 2.30
C PRO A 171 -31.47 -2.09 2.80
N VAL A 172 -30.76 -2.80 1.90
CA VAL A 172 -29.98 -3.98 2.25
C VAL A 172 -28.76 -3.58 3.08
N LEU A 173 -28.05 -2.52 2.67
CA LEU A 173 -26.95 -1.91 3.41
C LEU A 173 -27.36 -1.59 4.85
N VAL A 174 -28.44 -0.84 5.04
CA VAL A 174 -28.94 -0.46 6.37
C VAL A 174 -29.32 -1.70 7.17
N LYS A 175 -30.07 -2.64 6.58
CA LYS A 175 -30.51 -3.85 7.28
C LYS A 175 -29.35 -4.73 7.74
N VAL A 176 -28.36 -4.96 6.89
CA VAL A 176 -27.18 -5.77 7.21
C VAL A 176 -26.36 -5.07 8.29
N SER A 177 -26.15 -3.77 8.16
CA SER A 177 -25.27 -3.03 9.07
C SER A 177 -25.81 -2.91 10.49
N LYS A 178 -27.15 -2.87 10.65
CA LYS A 178 -27.82 -2.82 11.97
C LYS A 178 -27.50 -3.98 12.90
N TYR A 179 -27.17 -5.17 12.36
CA TYR A 179 -26.74 -6.29 13.21
C TYR A 179 -25.43 -6.01 13.95
N TRP A 180 -24.63 -5.05 13.47
CA TRP A 180 -23.29 -4.79 13.95
C TRP A 180 -23.17 -3.54 14.81
N ASP A 181 -24.26 -2.82 15.07
CA ASP A 181 -24.28 -1.56 15.85
C ASP A 181 -23.61 -1.68 17.23
N ASN A 182 -23.57 -2.90 17.80
CA ASN A 182 -22.96 -3.20 19.09
C ASN A 182 -21.85 -4.26 19.06
N ALA A 183 -21.48 -4.74 17.86
CA ALA A 183 -20.63 -5.92 17.68
C ALA A 183 -19.51 -5.75 16.65
N SER A 184 -19.48 -4.65 15.88
CA SER A 184 -18.36 -4.41 14.95
C SER A 184 -17.04 -4.17 15.68
N VAL A 185 -15.91 -4.41 15.01
CA VAL A 185 -14.56 -4.12 15.54
C VAL A 185 -14.47 -2.66 16.00
N GLU A 186 -14.91 -1.71 15.18
CA GLU A 186 -14.98 -0.29 15.51
C GLU A 186 -15.76 -0.06 16.81
N ARG A 187 -16.99 -0.59 16.93
CA ARG A 187 -17.86 -0.32 18.10
C ARG A 187 -17.36 -0.98 19.37
N VAL A 188 -16.84 -2.19 19.27
CA VAL A 188 -16.29 -2.93 20.42
C VAL A 188 -14.99 -2.28 20.89
N SER A 189 -14.09 -1.96 19.96
CA SER A 189 -12.83 -1.31 20.32
C SER A 189 -13.03 0.11 20.85
N ASP A 190 -13.96 0.89 20.29
CA ASP A 190 -14.32 2.23 20.79
C ASP A 190 -14.85 2.18 22.24
N ARG A 191 -15.68 1.17 22.57
CA ARG A 191 -16.18 0.96 23.93
C ARG A 191 -15.05 0.79 24.95
N TYR A 192 -14.05 -0.04 24.63
CA TYR A 192 -12.90 -0.24 25.51
C TYR A 192 -11.93 0.93 25.48
N SER A 193 -11.77 1.57 24.32
CA SER A 193 -10.96 2.77 24.15
C SER A 193 -11.45 3.90 25.06
N LYS A 194 -12.77 4.12 25.16
CA LYS A 194 -13.40 5.12 26.04
C LYS A 194 -13.14 4.91 27.54
N ILE A 195 -12.71 3.72 27.96
CA ILE A 195 -12.36 3.42 29.35
C ILE A 195 -10.90 3.83 29.65
N VAL A 196 -10.06 3.95 28.61
CA VAL A 196 -8.68 4.40 28.76
C VAL A 196 -8.69 5.85 29.27
N PRO A 197 -8.01 6.16 30.39
CA PRO A 197 -8.06 7.50 30.99
C PRO A 197 -7.68 8.63 30.02
N GLU A 198 -6.81 8.35 29.05
CA GLU A 198 -6.34 9.30 28.05
C GLU A 198 -7.17 9.34 26.75
N TYR A 199 -8.36 8.73 26.71
CA TYR A 199 -9.18 8.67 25.49
C TYR A 199 -9.55 10.04 24.91
N ASP A 200 -9.82 11.03 25.75
CA ASP A 200 -10.14 12.39 25.26
C ASP A 200 -8.96 13.01 24.48
N LYS A 201 -7.72 12.66 24.84
CA LYS A 201 -6.53 13.06 24.08
C LYS A 201 -6.49 12.38 22.71
N TRP A 202 -6.76 11.08 22.67
CA TRP A 202 -6.90 10.35 21.40
C TRP A 202 -7.96 10.98 20.48
N LYS A 203 -9.11 11.33 21.04
CA LYS A 203 -10.16 12.05 20.31
C LYS A 203 -9.65 13.39 19.77
N GLY A 204 -8.90 14.15 20.56
CA GLY A 204 -8.23 15.37 20.10
C GLY A 204 -7.27 15.13 18.92
N TYR A 205 -6.50 14.04 18.93
CA TYR A 205 -5.60 13.69 17.82
C TYR A 205 -6.36 13.33 16.54
N ARG A 206 -7.47 12.59 16.65
CA ARG A 206 -8.34 12.27 15.49
C ARG A 206 -9.09 13.49 14.97
N ASP A 207 -9.70 14.27 15.85
CA ASP A 207 -10.54 15.42 15.46
C ASP A 207 -9.69 16.55 14.84
N SER A 208 -8.40 16.65 15.21
CA SER A 208 -7.43 17.56 14.58
C SER A 208 -6.74 16.96 13.34
N VAL A 209 -6.93 15.67 13.06
CA VAL A 209 -6.25 14.90 11.99
C VAL A 209 -4.73 14.88 12.17
N LEU A 210 -4.25 15.04 13.40
CA LEU A 210 -2.84 14.86 13.75
C LEU A 210 -2.40 13.42 13.48
N ILE A 211 -3.29 12.46 13.74
CA ILE A 211 -3.20 11.06 13.28
C ILE A 211 -4.26 10.86 12.20
N MET A 212 -3.85 10.35 11.04
CA MET A 212 -4.70 10.35 9.84
C MET A 212 -5.93 9.43 9.93
N PHE A 213 -5.79 8.21 10.46
CA PHE A 213 -6.89 7.23 10.52
C PHE A 213 -6.63 6.12 11.56
N ASP A 214 -7.64 5.29 11.82
CA ASP A 214 -7.61 4.18 12.79
C ASP A 214 -7.15 2.84 12.19
N SER A 215 -6.48 2.03 12.98
CA SER A 215 -5.92 0.74 12.55
C SER A 215 -6.96 -0.25 12.03
N TRP A 216 -8.19 -0.25 12.58
CA TRP A 216 -9.25 -1.15 12.12
C TRP A 216 -9.71 -0.86 10.69
N ALA A 217 -9.43 0.32 10.13
CA ALA A 217 -9.93 0.70 8.81
C ALA A 217 -9.32 -0.19 7.71
N ILE A 218 -8.11 -0.67 7.95
CA ILE A 218 -7.35 -1.55 7.05
C ILE A 218 -6.46 -2.51 7.86
N PRO A 219 -7.05 -3.50 8.57
CA PRO A 219 -6.37 -4.32 9.58
C PRO A 219 -5.49 -5.42 8.96
N GLN A 220 -5.68 -5.71 7.67
CA GLN A 220 -4.76 -6.49 6.83
C GLN A 220 -4.16 -5.59 5.74
N GLY A 221 -3.17 -6.12 5.03
CA GLY A 221 -2.47 -5.40 3.98
C GLY A 221 -1.25 -4.65 4.52
N ARG A 222 -0.56 -3.92 3.64
CA ARG A 222 0.84 -3.54 3.82
C ARG A 222 1.70 -4.75 4.24
N GLU A 223 1.41 -5.89 3.62
CA GLU A 223 2.05 -7.17 3.86
C GLU A 223 2.14 -7.95 2.55
N VAL A 224 2.89 -9.04 2.53
CA VAL A 224 3.03 -9.89 1.34
C VAL A 224 2.21 -11.16 1.54
N ILE A 225 1.38 -11.53 0.56
CA ILE A 225 0.66 -12.80 0.58
C ILE A 225 1.62 -13.98 0.36
N ASN A 226 1.18 -15.20 0.68
CA ASN A 226 1.94 -16.41 0.38
C ASN A 226 1.04 -17.40 -0.37
N TYR A 227 1.48 -17.83 -1.54
CA TYR A 227 0.68 -18.71 -2.42
C TYR A 227 1.07 -20.19 -2.29
N TYR A 228 2.02 -20.53 -1.41
CA TYR A 228 2.61 -21.86 -1.35
C TYR A 228 1.58 -22.98 -1.16
N MET A 229 0.70 -22.86 -0.16
CA MET A 229 -0.20 -23.95 0.24
C MET A 229 -1.07 -24.43 -0.95
N PRO A 230 -1.83 -23.58 -1.66
CA PRO A 230 -2.65 -24.05 -2.78
C PRO A 230 -1.82 -24.44 -4.01
N LEU A 231 -0.69 -23.78 -4.28
CA LEU A 231 0.18 -24.15 -5.41
C LEU A 231 0.84 -25.53 -5.22
N GLU A 232 1.17 -25.90 -3.98
CA GLU A 232 1.81 -27.18 -3.67
C GLU A 232 0.81 -28.32 -3.55
N TYR A 233 -0.35 -28.08 -2.95
CA TYR A 233 -1.27 -29.15 -2.56
C TYR A 233 -2.56 -29.17 -3.37
N GLY A 234 -3.05 -28.03 -3.85
CA GLY A 234 -4.45 -27.90 -4.30
C GLY A 234 -5.44 -27.98 -3.12
N PHE A 235 -6.70 -27.61 -3.37
CA PHE A 235 -7.67 -27.48 -2.28
C PHE A 235 -8.13 -28.82 -1.69
N ASP A 236 -8.26 -29.88 -2.49
CA ASP A 236 -8.67 -31.20 -1.99
C ASP A 236 -7.64 -31.76 -1.02
N ARG A 237 -6.35 -31.69 -1.37
CA ARG A 237 -5.28 -32.15 -0.48
C ARG A 237 -5.18 -31.31 0.79
N ILE A 238 -5.41 -29.99 0.71
CA ILE A 238 -5.46 -29.14 1.92
C ILE A 238 -6.60 -29.58 2.84
N ILE A 239 -7.78 -29.93 2.30
CA ILE A 239 -8.90 -30.45 3.08
C ILE A 239 -8.54 -31.78 3.75
N GLU A 240 -7.90 -32.70 3.03
CA GLU A 240 -7.41 -33.96 3.59
C GLU A 240 -6.36 -33.75 4.69
N MET A 241 -5.42 -32.82 4.49
CA MET A 241 -4.43 -32.45 5.50
C MET A 241 -5.10 -31.86 6.75
N CYS A 242 -6.18 -31.10 6.59
CA CYS A 242 -6.98 -30.64 7.72
C CYS A 242 -7.63 -31.82 8.44
N ASP A 243 -8.15 -32.82 7.74
CA ASP A 243 -8.74 -34.01 8.36
C ASP A 243 -7.72 -34.84 9.13
N GLU A 244 -6.52 -35.02 8.58
CA GLU A 244 -5.39 -35.65 9.25
C GLU A 244 -5.04 -34.90 10.55
N LYS A 245 -4.95 -33.57 10.49
CA LYS A 245 -4.64 -32.75 11.66
C LYS A 245 -5.78 -32.69 12.67
N ILE A 246 -7.03 -32.64 12.24
CA ILE A 246 -8.19 -32.74 13.13
C ILE A 246 -8.14 -34.06 13.90
N ALA A 247 -7.88 -35.17 13.22
CA ALA A 247 -7.76 -36.48 13.86
C ALA A 247 -6.57 -36.55 14.83
N GLU A 248 -5.50 -35.82 14.57
CA GLU A 248 -4.30 -35.76 15.42
C GLU A 248 -4.48 -34.90 16.67
N VAL A 249 -5.13 -33.73 16.56
CA VAL A 249 -5.07 -32.70 17.62
C VAL A 249 -6.41 -32.24 18.19
N LEU A 250 -7.57 -32.60 17.61
CA LEU A 250 -8.86 -32.16 18.15
C LEU A 250 -9.12 -32.87 19.49
N GLY A 251 -9.28 -32.08 20.56
CA GLY A 251 -9.41 -32.62 21.92
C GLY A 251 -8.09 -32.72 22.68
N GLU A 252 -6.96 -32.46 22.03
CA GLU A 252 -5.61 -32.64 22.58
C GLU A 252 -4.92 -31.28 22.81
N ALA A 253 -4.68 -30.93 24.08
CA ALA A 253 -3.92 -29.72 24.43
C ALA A 253 -2.40 -29.92 24.32
N GLY A 254 -1.91 -31.17 24.42
CA GLY A 254 -0.50 -31.41 24.72
C GLY A 254 -0.09 -30.68 26.01
N ASP A 255 1.11 -30.11 26.01
CA ASP A 255 1.61 -29.30 27.14
C ASP A 255 1.28 -27.79 27.01
N ASP A 256 0.50 -27.39 26.00
CA ASP A 256 0.09 -26.00 25.77
C ASP A 256 -1.34 -25.76 26.29
N GLY A 257 -1.42 -25.32 27.55
CA GLY A 257 -2.69 -24.99 28.21
C GLY A 257 -3.35 -23.68 27.75
N ILE A 258 -2.73 -22.92 26.83
CA ILE A 258 -3.27 -21.64 26.35
C ILE A 258 -3.87 -21.81 24.95
N LEU A 259 -3.10 -22.35 24.00
CA LEU A 259 -3.49 -22.44 22.59
C LEU A 259 -3.55 -23.88 22.07
N GLY A 260 -3.16 -24.88 22.87
CA GLY A 260 -3.08 -26.28 22.45
C GLY A 260 -4.41 -26.81 21.93
N MET A 261 -5.52 -26.52 22.63
CA MET A 261 -6.87 -26.91 22.21
C MET A 261 -7.34 -26.14 20.96
N SER A 262 -6.89 -24.89 20.79
CA SER A 262 -7.28 -24.05 19.65
C SER A 262 -6.78 -24.61 18.31
N ARG A 263 -5.75 -25.48 18.32
CA ARG A 263 -5.25 -26.14 17.11
C ARG A 263 -6.33 -26.90 16.36
N GLY A 264 -7.15 -27.67 17.06
CA GLY A 264 -8.26 -28.40 16.45
C GLY A 264 -9.23 -27.46 15.74
N TYR A 265 -9.59 -26.34 16.39
CA TYR A 265 -10.52 -25.35 15.82
C TYR A 265 -9.93 -24.61 14.62
N TYR A 266 -8.63 -24.31 14.64
CA TYR A 266 -7.91 -23.77 13.49
C TYR A 266 -8.03 -24.68 12.26
N TYR A 267 -7.82 -26.00 12.41
CA TYR A 267 -7.89 -26.92 11.27
C TYR A 267 -9.33 -27.12 10.78
N VAL A 268 -10.32 -27.11 11.68
CA VAL A 268 -11.75 -27.10 11.27
C VAL A 268 -12.09 -25.83 10.50
N ALA A 269 -11.68 -24.66 11.01
CA ALA A 269 -11.88 -23.38 10.33
C ALA A 269 -11.19 -23.35 8.96
N THR A 270 -9.94 -23.80 8.89
CA THR A 270 -9.17 -23.91 7.64
C THR A 270 -9.89 -24.80 6.63
N LYS A 271 -10.37 -25.98 7.06
CA LYS A 271 -11.16 -26.87 6.20
C LYS A 271 -12.43 -26.20 5.67
N GLU A 272 -13.16 -25.47 6.50
CA GLU A 272 -14.39 -24.79 6.07
C GLU A 272 -14.11 -23.66 5.06
N ILE A 273 -13.07 -22.86 5.27
CA ILE A 273 -12.72 -21.81 4.30
C ILE A 273 -12.17 -22.39 2.99
N THR A 274 -11.37 -23.47 3.04
CA THR A 274 -10.89 -24.15 1.82
C THR A 274 -12.05 -24.69 0.98
N LYS A 275 -13.08 -25.28 1.62
CA LYS A 275 -14.32 -25.66 0.91
C LYS A 275 -15.04 -24.47 0.28
N GLY A 276 -15.04 -23.31 0.96
CA GLY A 276 -15.59 -22.06 0.43
C GLY A 276 -14.88 -21.60 -0.83
N LEU A 277 -13.53 -21.60 -0.81
CA LEU A 277 -12.69 -21.24 -1.96
C LEU A 277 -12.86 -22.22 -3.13
N SER A 278 -12.87 -23.52 -2.84
CA SER A 278 -13.13 -24.58 -3.83
C SER A 278 -14.48 -24.37 -4.54
N ARG A 279 -15.57 -24.21 -3.78
CA ARG A 279 -16.90 -23.93 -4.36
C ARG A 279 -16.95 -22.62 -5.14
N TRP A 280 -16.23 -21.60 -4.67
CA TRP A 280 -16.17 -20.32 -5.37
C TRP A 280 -15.52 -20.47 -6.76
N ALA A 281 -14.41 -21.19 -6.86
CA ALA A 281 -13.79 -21.52 -8.14
C ALA A 281 -14.76 -22.31 -9.05
N ASP A 282 -15.41 -23.33 -8.50
CA ASP A 282 -16.37 -24.16 -9.21
C ASP A 282 -17.57 -23.39 -9.77
N ASN A 283 -18.03 -22.35 -9.06
CA ASN A 283 -19.09 -21.47 -9.54
C ASN A 283 -18.66 -20.68 -10.78
N TYR A 284 -17.41 -20.24 -10.85
CA TYR A 284 -16.87 -19.64 -12.08
C TYR A 284 -16.76 -20.66 -13.20
N GLY A 285 -16.39 -21.91 -12.90
CA GLY A 285 -16.42 -23.01 -13.86
C GLY A 285 -17.80 -23.19 -14.49
N LYS A 286 -18.84 -23.35 -13.66
CA LYS A 286 -20.24 -23.46 -14.09
C LYS A 286 -20.72 -22.25 -14.89
N ARG A 287 -20.27 -21.04 -14.51
CA ARG A 287 -20.60 -19.83 -15.27
C ARG A 287 -19.98 -19.85 -16.66
N ALA A 288 -18.74 -20.29 -16.77
CA ALA A 288 -18.05 -20.40 -18.05
C ALA A 288 -18.71 -21.49 -18.94
N GLU A 289 -19.11 -22.63 -18.37
CA GLU A 289 -19.88 -23.66 -19.09
C GLU A 289 -21.20 -23.11 -19.66
N PHE A 290 -21.94 -22.37 -18.85
CA PHE A 290 -23.18 -21.72 -19.30
C PHE A 290 -22.92 -20.74 -20.45
N LEU A 291 -21.89 -19.91 -20.34
CA LEU A 291 -21.52 -18.94 -21.37
C LEU A 291 -21.09 -19.65 -22.67
N ALA A 292 -20.29 -20.72 -22.58
CA ALA A 292 -19.92 -21.55 -23.73
C ALA A 292 -21.14 -22.18 -24.42
N GLY A 293 -22.17 -22.55 -23.66
CA GLY A 293 -23.41 -23.14 -24.17
C GLY A 293 -24.28 -22.17 -24.99
N ILE A 294 -24.11 -20.86 -24.79
CA ILE A 294 -24.88 -19.82 -25.51
C ILE A 294 -24.02 -18.97 -26.47
N GLU A 295 -22.70 -19.16 -26.47
CA GLU A 295 -21.78 -18.40 -27.31
C GLU A 295 -21.80 -18.89 -28.76
N ALA A 296 -21.95 -17.94 -29.69
CA ALA A 296 -22.04 -18.20 -31.11
C ALA A 296 -20.67 -18.12 -31.80
N ASP A 297 -19.75 -17.27 -31.30
CA ASP A 297 -18.39 -17.17 -31.82
C ASP A 297 -17.55 -18.39 -31.37
N PRO A 298 -17.07 -19.25 -32.28
CA PRO A 298 -16.28 -20.42 -31.92
C PRO A 298 -15.01 -20.11 -31.12
N ALA A 299 -14.38 -18.95 -31.36
CA ALA A 299 -13.16 -18.57 -30.64
C ALA A 299 -13.47 -18.20 -29.18
N GLN A 300 -14.48 -17.35 -28.96
CA GLN A 300 -14.92 -16.97 -27.62
C GLN A 300 -15.52 -18.16 -26.86
N LYS A 301 -16.22 -19.08 -27.55
CA LYS A 301 -16.73 -20.31 -26.96
C LYS A 301 -15.59 -21.18 -26.42
N LYS A 302 -14.54 -21.36 -27.22
CA LYS A 302 -13.33 -22.09 -26.81
C LYS A 302 -12.69 -21.45 -25.58
N ASP A 303 -12.57 -20.13 -25.54
CA ASP A 303 -12.06 -19.42 -24.35
C ASP A 303 -12.88 -19.75 -23.09
N TYR A 304 -14.21 -19.79 -23.19
CA TYR A 304 -15.07 -20.16 -22.07
C TYR A 304 -14.93 -21.63 -21.66
N GLU A 305 -14.81 -22.56 -22.61
CA GLU A 305 -14.56 -23.98 -22.32
C GLU A 305 -13.21 -24.17 -21.60
N GLU A 306 -12.17 -23.44 -22.02
CA GLU A 306 -10.87 -23.44 -21.34
C GLU A 306 -10.94 -22.82 -19.95
N ILE A 307 -11.69 -21.71 -19.77
CA ILE A 307 -11.92 -21.13 -18.44
C ILE A 307 -12.63 -22.15 -17.54
N ALA A 308 -13.68 -22.81 -18.04
CA ALA A 308 -14.39 -23.83 -17.28
C ALA A 308 -13.43 -24.92 -16.79
N GLN A 309 -12.59 -25.43 -17.71
CA GLN A 309 -11.60 -26.45 -17.39
C GLN A 309 -10.59 -25.99 -16.33
N VAL A 310 -10.04 -24.78 -16.47
CA VAL A 310 -9.10 -24.19 -15.50
C VAL A 310 -9.76 -24.05 -14.13
N MET A 311 -10.96 -23.47 -14.07
CA MET A 311 -11.65 -23.19 -12.81
C MET A 311 -12.05 -24.47 -12.08
N HIS A 312 -12.56 -25.48 -12.78
CA HIS A 312 -12.86 -26.80 -12.20
C HIS A 312 -11.60 -27.54 -11.75
N ASN A 313 -10.47 -27.39 -12.44
CA ASN A 313 -9.22 -27.98 -12.00
C ASN A 313 -8.72 -27.34 -10.70
N ILE A 314 -8.59 -26.01 -10.66
CA ILE A 314 -8.05 -25.32 -9.47
C ILE A 314 -9.02 -25.33 -8.28
N ALA A 315 -10.31 -25.62 -8.50
CA ALA A 315 -11.27 -25.84 -7.43
C ALA A 315 -10.90 -27.03 -6.53
N HIS A 316 -10.04 -27.94 -7.02
CA HIS A 316 -9.78 -29.23 -6.40
C HIS A 316 -8.29 -29.59 -6.38
N LYS A 317 -7.66 -29.57 -7.55
CA LYS A 317 -6.35 -30.17 -7.82
C LYS A 317 -5.22 -29.18 -7.61
N LYS A 318 -4.02 -29.72 -7.40
CA LYS A 318 -2.77 -28.98 -7.59
C LYS A 318 -2.72 -28.46 -9.05
N PRO A 319 -2.35 -27.18 -9.29
CA PRO A 319 -2.25 -26.65 -10.66
C PRO A 319 -1.24 -27.45 -11.48
N ALA A 320 -1.57 -27.72 -12.75
CA ALA A 320 -0.79 -28.52 -13.68
C ALA A 320 -0.26 -27.74 -14.89
N THR A 321 -0.64 -26.45 -14.99
CA THR A 321 -0.17 -25.51 -16.02
C THR A 321 0.11 -24.14 -15.41
N PHE A 322 0.84 -23.30 -16.13
CA PHE A 322 1.07 -21.90 -15.80
C PHE A 322 -0.24 -21.12 -15.68
N ARG A 323 -1.19 -21.31 -16.61
CA ARG A 323 -2.49 -20.62 -16.57
C ARG A 323 -3.28 -20.97 -15.32
N GLU A 324 -3.31 -22.25 -14.93
CA GLU A 324 -3.95 -22.68 -13.68
C GLU A 324 -3.25 -22.09 -12.46
N ALA A 325 -1.92 -22.12 -12.42
CA ALA A 325 -1.16 -21.56 -11.29
C ALA A 325 -1.38 -20.04 -11.15
N LEU A 326 -1.31 -19.28 -12.26
CA LEU A 326 -1.58 -17.85 -12.26
C LEU A 326 -3.01 -17.54 -11.81
N GLN A 327 -4.01 -18.25 -12.34
CA GLN A 327 -5.42 -18.10 -11.92
C GLN A 327 -5.61 -18.43 -10.44
N LEU A 328 -4.95 -19.47 -9.92
CA LEU A 328 -5.02 -19.85 -8.51
C LEU A 328 -4.39 -18.80 -7.60
N THR A 329 -3.26 -18.18 -7.99
CA THR A 329 -2.72 -17.05 -7.22
C THR A 329 -3.70 -15.88 -7.17
N PHE A 330 -4.36 -15.57 -8.28
CA PHE A 330 -5.35 -14.50 -8.33
C PHE A 330 -6.58 -14.81 -7.47
N LEU A 331 -7.07 -16.06 -7.50
CA LEU A 331 -8.13 -16.53 -6.60
C LEU A 331 -7.74 -16.33 -5.13
N CYS A 332 -6.54 -16.77 -4.74
CA CYS A 332 -6.04 -16.61 -3.37
C CYS A 332 -5.94 -15.14 -2.97
N HIS A 333 -5.46 -14.30 -3.89
CA HIS A 333 -5.34 -12.86 -3.69
C HIS A 333 -6.70 -12.22 -3.43
N LEU A 334 -7.70 -12.48 -4.29
CA LEU A 334 -9.06 -12.02 -4.08
C LEU A 334 -9.68 -12.58 -2.80
N GLY A 335 -9.40 -13.85 -2.48
CA GLY A 335 -9.83 -14.51 -1.25
C GLY A 335 -9.30 -13.84 0.01
N VAL A 336 -8.13 -13.22 -0.02
CA VAL A 336 -7.64 -12.40 1.11
C VAL A 336 -8.25 -11.00 1.06
N VAL A 337 -8.20 -10.30 -0.08
CA VAL A 337 -8.70 -8.90 -0.14
C VAL A 337 -10.22 -8.78 0.01
N ASN A 338 -10.96 -9.87 -0.07
CA ASN A 338 -12.39 -9.93 0.23
C ASN A 338 -12.70 -10.26 1.71
N GLU A 339 -11.72 -10.65 2.53
CA GLU A 339 -12.00 -11.06 3.91
C GLU A 339 -12.01 -9.89 4.89
N ASP A 340 -11.28 -8.82 4.59
CA ASP A 340 -11.20 -7.57 5.36
C ASP A 340 -11.08 -6.35 4.44
N PRO A 341 -11.52 -5.15 4.87
CA PRO A 341 -11.18 -3.92 4.17
C PRO A 341 -9.66 -3.74 4.23
N GLN A 342 -8.98 -3.59 3.11
CA GLN A 342 -7.53 -3.53 3.11
C GLN A 342 -6.95 -2.91 1.85
N SER A 343 -5.71 -2.48 1.97
CA SER A 343 -4.86 -2.08 0.86
C SER A 343 -3.45 -2.58 1.08
N GLY A 344 -2.68 -2.81 0.03
CA GLY A 344 -1.30 -3.23 0.15
C GLY A 344 -1.13 -4.70 0.48
N MET A 345 -2.08 -5.54 0.10
CA MET A 345 -1.83 -6.97 0.04
C MET A 345 -0.95 -7.20 -1.18
N SER A 346 0.36 -7.26 -0.98
CA SER A 346 1.29 -7.42 -2.08
C SER A 346 1.22 -8.82 -2.64
N ILE A 347 1.31 -8.90 -3.97
CA ILE A 347 1.49 -10.16 -4.69
C ILE A 347 2.85 -10.77 -4.33
N GLY A 348 3.85 -9.92 -4.07
CA GLY A 348 5.21 -10.35 -3.79
C GLY A 348 5.93 -10.77 -5.07
N ARG A 349 6.75 -11.83 -5.00
CA ARG A 349 7.71 -12.20 -6.06
C ARG A 349 7.13 -13.20 -7.06
N LEU A 350 6.05 -12.80 -7.72
CA LEU A 350 5.25 -13.68 -8.60
C LEU A 350 6.09 -14.38 -9.67
N GLY A 351 7.03 -13.67 -10.30
CA GLY A 351 7.90 -14.21 -11.34
C GLY A 351 8.80 -15.35 -10.86
N GLN A 352 9.08 -15.42 -9.56
CA GLN A 352 9.84 -16.51 -8.93
C GLN A 352 8.93 -17.62 -8.43
N VAL A 353 7.76 -17.26 -7.89
CA VAL A 353 6.73 -18.20 -7.44
C VAL A 353 6.21 -19.06 -8.59
N LEU A 354 5.99 -18.44 -9.76
CA LEU A 354 5.39 -19.10 -10.93
C LEU A 354 6.41 -19.58 -11.97
N GLN A 355 7.71 -19.28 -11.79
CA GLN A 355 8.77 -19.79 -12.67
C GLN A 355 8.69 -21.30 -12.91
N PRO A 356 8.43 -22.16 -11.89
CA PRO A 356 8.39 -23.61 -12.09
C PRO A 356 7.27 -24.07 -13.04
N PHE A 357 6.14 -23.36 -13.04
CA PHE A 357 5.00 -23.66 -13.92
C PHE A 357 5.25 -23.15 -15.33
N TYR A 358 5.76 -21.93 -15.45
CA TYR A 358 6.13 -21.32 -16.72
C TYR A 358 7.18 -22.16 -17.46
N GLU A 359 8.30 -22.50 -16.83
CA GLU A 359 9.38 -23.22 -17.52
C GLU A 359 8.98 -24.62 -17.98
N LYS A 360 8.09 -25.28 -17.23
CA LYS A 360 7.56 -26.58 -17.62
C LYS A 360 6.68 -26.44 -18.86
N ASP A 361 5.75 -25.50 -18.86
CA ASP A 361 4.82 -25.33 -19.98
C ASP A 361 5.54 -24.92 -21.28
N ILE A 362 6.59 -24.08 -21.17
CA ILE A 362 7.46 -23.76 -22.32
C ILE A 362 8.22 -25.02 -22.79
N ALA A 363 8.83 -25.78 -21.88
CA ALA A 363 9.59 -26.98 -22.24
C ALA A 363 8.73 -28.09 -22.87
N ASP A 364 7.49 -28.23 -22.41
CA ASP A 364 6.54 -29.25 -22.88
C ASP A 364 5.75 -28.80 -24.11
N GLY A 365 5.93 -27.55 -24.58
CA GLY A 365 5.19 -26.99 -25.70
C GLY A 365 3.70 -26.79 -25.42
N VAL A 366 3.32 -26.60 -24.14
CA VAL A 366 1.95 -26.32 -23.69
C VAL A 366 1.53 -24.89 -24.01
N THR A 367 2.49 -23.96 -23.99
CA THR A 367 2.27 -22.54 -24.28
C THR A 367 3.50 -21.89 -24.92
N THR A 368 3.39 -20.64 -25.35
CA THR A 368 4.53 -19.81 -25.81
C THR A 368 4.73 -18.59 -24.91
N ASP A 369 5.88 -17.92 -25.05
CA ASP A 369 6.15 -16.68 -24.34
C ASP A 369 5.11 -15.60 -24.66
N GLU A 370 4.65 -15.51 -25.91
CA GLU A 370 3.63 -14.54 -26.34
C GLU A 370 2.27 -14.81 -25.67
N GLU A 371 1.89 -16.07 -25.49
CA GLU A 371 0.66 -16.43 -24.78
C GLU A 371 0.77 -16.15 -23.27
N VAL A 372 1.94 -16.37 -22.68
CA VAL A 372 2.23 -16.01 -21.29
C VAL A 372 2.21 -14.49 -21.11
N GLU A 373 2.80 -13.74 -22.04
CA GLU A 373 2.73 -12.28 -22.08
C GLU A 373 1.28 -11.79 -22.15
N GLU A 374 0.43 -12.35 -23.02
CA GLU A 374 -1.00 -12.01 -23.08
C GLU A 374 -1.69 -12.27 -21.72
N LEU A 375 -1.44 -13.42 -21.07
CA LEU A 375 -1.98 -13.69 -19.74
C LEU A 375 -1.51 -12.66 -18.70
N LEU A 376 -0.24 -12.24 -18.76
CA LEU A 376 0.30 -11.23 -17.88
C LEU A 376 -0.31 -9.84 -18.16
N GLU A 377 -0.50 -9.44 -19.43
CA GLU A 377 -1.22 -8.21 -19.79
C GLU A 377 -2.64 -8.20 -19.19
N LEU A 378 -3.36 -9.32 -19.31
CA LEU A 378 -4.70 -9.47 -18.73
C LEU A 378 -4.68 -9.44 -17.21
N TYR A 379 -3.70 -10.09 -16.58
CA TYR A 379 -3.50 -10.06 -15.13
C TYR A 379 -3.36 -8.62 -14.61
N ARG A 380 -2.70 -7.73 -15.36
CA ARG A 380 -2.59 -6.31 -15.00
C ARG A 380 -3.96 -5.63 -14.88
N ILE A 381 -4.90 -5.91 -15.79
CA ILE A 381 -6.28 -5.39 -15.70
C ILE A 381 -6.97 -5.93 -14.45
N LYS A 382 -6.83 -7.23 -14.18
CA LYS A 382 -7.44 -7.87 -13.00
C LYS A 382 -7.00 -7.21 -11.70
N ILE A 383 -5.69 -7.01 -11.53
CA ILE A 383 -5.13 -6.35 -10.34
C ILE A 383 -5.51 -4.87 -10.28
N THR A 384 -5.50 -4.17 -11.43
CA THR A 384 -5.92 -2.75 -11.53
C THR A 384 -7.39 -2.56 -11.12
N SER A 385 -8.21 -3.60 -11.23
CA SER A 385 -9.64 -3.55 -10.90
C SER A 385 -9.96 -3.82 -9.43
N ILE A 386 -8.95 -4.15 -8.60
CA ILE A 386 -9.11 -4.36 -7.16
C ILE A 386 -9.35 -3.00 -6.49
N GLU A 387 -10.50 -2.84 -5.84
CA GLU A 387 -10.87 -1.64 -5.06
C GLU A 387 -10.91 -1.93 -3.55
N CYS A 388 -10.58 -0.91 -2.75
CA CYS A 388 -10.69 -0.95 -1.28
C CYS A 388 -11.87 -0.08 -0.83
N PHE A 389 -12.88 -0.69 -0.21
CA PHE A 389 -13.98 0.06 0.40
C PHE A 389 -13.62 0.44 1.83
N ALA A 390 -13.36 1.73 2.04
CA ALA A 390 -13.08 2.35 3.32
C ALA A 390 -13.54 3.84 3.27
N SER A 391 -13.35 4.58 4.35
CA SER A 391 -13.70 6.01 4.41
C SER A 391 -12.98 6.84 3.32
N SER A 392 -13.46 8.04 3.03
CA SER A 392 -12.80 8.93 2.07
C SER A 392 -11.45 9.44 2.57
N GLY A 393 -11.25 9.51 3.89
CA GLY A 393 -9.97 9.72 4.56
C GLY A 393 -8.93 8.69 4.14
N VAL A 394 -9.31 7.42 4.09
CA VAL A 394 -8.44 6.34 3.59
C VAL A 394 -8.38 6.35 2.07
N THR A 395 -9.50 6.18 1.38
CA THR A 395 -9.51 5.93 -0.07
C THR A 395 -9.09 7.13 -0.91
N GLY A 396 -9.37 8.36 -0.47
CA GLY A 396 -8.88 9.59 -1.08
C GLY A 396 -7.59 10.09 -0.45
N GLY A 397 -7.65 10.32 0.87
CA GLY A 397 -6.59 10.99 1.64
C GLY A 397 -5.33 10.18 1.85
N VAL A 398 -5.39 8.85 1.80
CA VAL A 398 -4.20 7.98 1.86
C VAL A 398 -3.94 7.35 0.50
N LEU A 399 -4.91 6.61 -0.04
CA LEU A 399 -4.67 5.68 -1.15
C LEU A 399 -4.79 6.30 -2.55
N SER A 400 -5.52 7.42 -2.67
CA SER A 400 -6.00 7.95 -3.96
C SER A 400 -6.56 6.85 -4.88
N GLY A 401 -7.32 5.93 -4.29
CA GLY A 401 -7.96 4.80 -4.94
C GLY A 401 -7.07 3.64 -5.37
N ASN A 402 -5.74 3.75 -5.27
CA ASN A 402 -4.86 2.60 -5.55
C ASN A 402 -4.95 1.58 -4.42
N THR A 403 -4.82 0.28 -4.72
CA THR A 403 -4.90 -0.79 -3.71
C THR A 403 -3.57 -1.47 -3.42
N PHE A 404 -2.48 -1.02 -4.02
CA PHE A 404 -1.09 -1.35 -3.68
C PHE A 404 -0.78 -2.85 -3.74
N ASN A 405 -1.36 -3.56 -4.70
CA ASN A 405 -1.05 -4.97 -4.92
C ASN A 405 0.32 -5.07 -5.63
N ASN A 406 1.39 -4.89 -4.87
CA ASN A 406 2.75 -4.73 -5.37
C ASN A 406 3.36 -6.07 -5.79
N LEU A 407 4.03 -6.06 -6.95
CA LEU A 407 4.76 -7.20 -7.49
C LEU A 407 6.25 -6.85 -7.50
N SER A 408 7.00 -7.54 -6.64
CA SER A 408 8.45 -7.38 -6.51
C SER A 408 9.20 -8.35 -7.43
N MET A 409 10.37 -7.94 -7.93
CA MET A 409 11.18 -8.69 -8.90
C MET A 409 12.66 -8.63 -8.54
N GLY A 410 13.44 -9.63 -8.96
CA GLY A 410 14.87 -9.72 -8.66
C GLY A 410 15.17 -10.06 -7.20
N GLY A 411 16.22 -9.46 -6.64
CA GLY A 411 16.74 -9.78 -5.31
C GLY A 411 17.55 -11.09 -5.30
N LEU A 412 17.59 -11.77 -4.15
CA LEU A 412 18.35 -13.01 -3.97
C LEU A 412 17.45 -14.22 -3.72
N GLY A 413 17.82 -15.36 -4.30
CA GLY A 413 17.18 -16.64 -4.06
C GLY A 413 17.60 -17.25 -2.72
N TYR A 414 17.03 -18.40 -2.37
CA TYR A 414 17.36 -19.13 -1.15
C TYR A 414 18.88 -19.39 -1.02
N ASP A 415 19.54 -19.72 -2.13
CA ASP A 415 20.97 -19.98 -2.23
C ASP A 415 21.87 -18.72 -2.12
N GLY A 416 21.28 -17.53 -2.09
CA GLY A 416 22.01 -16.25 -2.02
C GLY A 416 22.58 -15.79 -3.35
N LEU A 417 22.18 -16.42 -4.47
CA LEU A 417 22.45 -15.96 -5.83
C LEU A 417 21.31 -15.07 -6.30
N THR A 418 21.47 -14.39 -7.44
CA THR A 418 20.37 -13.62 -8.05
C THR A 418 19.11 -14.46 -8.15
N ALA A 419 17.95 -13.86 -7.89
CA ALA A 419 16.65 -14.52 -8.00
C ALA A 419 15.94 -14.23 -9.32
N VAL A 420 16.58 -13.47 -10.23
CA VAL A 420 15.96 -13.13 -11.52
C VAL A 420 15.59 -14.40 -12.28
N THR A 421 14.41 -14.40 -12.89
CA THR A 421 13.89 -15.51 -13.69
C THR A 421 13.46 -15.05 -15.08
N PRO A 422 13.44 -15.94 -16.09
CA PRO A 422 12.90 -15.60 -17.41
C PRO A 422 11.47 -15.02 -17.36
N LEU A 423 10.60 -15.55 -16.49
CA LEU A 423 9.25 -15.04 -16.33
C LEU A 423 9.21 -13.57 -15.85
N GLU A 424 10.19 -13.11 -15.07
CA GLU A 424 10.26 -11.69 -14.65
C GLU A 424 10.51 -10.75 -15.85
N TYR A 425 11.20 -11.19 -16.92
CA TYR A 425 11.34 -10.37 -18.13
C TYR A 425 9.99 -10.18 -18.83
N LEU A 426 9.16 -11.23 -18.88
CA LEU A 426 7.81 -11.18 -19.45
C LEU A 426 6.88 -10.30 -18.59
N ILE A 427 7.04 -10.32 -17.27
CA ILE A 427 6.30 -9.42 -16.37
C ILE A 427 6.64 -7.95 -16.65
N VAL A 428 7.93 -7.63 -16.84
CA VAL A 428 8.34 -6.27 -17.21
C VAL A 428 7.83 -5.90 -18.58
N GLU A 429 7.90 -6.81 -19.56
CA GLU A 429 7.38 -6.59 -20.92
C GLU A 429 5.88 -6.34 -20.93
N ALA A 430 5.08 -7.16 -20.23
CA ALA A 430 3.66 -6.92 -20.06
C ALA A 430 3.38 -5.55 -19.42
N GLY A 431 4.21 -5.12 -18.46
CA GLY A 431 4.13 -3.77 -17.89
C GLY A 431 4.44 -2.63 -18.87
N MET A 432 5.27 -2.89 -19.88
CA MET A 432 5.62 -1.91 -20.94
C MET A 432 4.52 -1.82 -22.00
N ARG A 433 3.95 -2.97 -22.41
CA ARG A 433 2.88 -3.05 -23.43
C ARG A 433 1.52 -2.63 -22.86
N ALA A 434 1.09 -3.32 -21.78
CA ALA A 434 -0.20 -3.14 -21.12
C ALA A 434 -0.11 -2.14 -19.96
N LYS A 435 -0.12 -0.85 -20.31
CA LYS A 435 0.05 0.25 -19.35
C LYS A 435 -1.18 0.39 -18.46
N THR A 436 -1.03 0.08 -17.17
CA THR A 436 -2.10 0.15 -16.15
C THR A 436 -1.53 0.58 -14.81
N SER A 437 -2.39 1.03 -13.88
CA SER A 437 -1.94 1.49 -12.55
C SER A 437 -1.38 0.38 -11.67
N GLN A 438 -1.79 -0.88 -11.89
CA GLN A 438 -1.36 -2.04 -11.09
C GLN A 438 -1.15 -3.32 -11.93
N PRO A 439 -0.42 -4.31 -11.40
CA PRO A 439 0.46 -4.20 -10.24
C PRO A 439 1.58 -3.20 -10.51
N THR A 440 1.92 -2.40 -9.48
CA THR A 440 3.19 -1.69 -9.50
C THR A 440 4.30 -2.72 -9.49
N LEU A 441 5.35 -2.46 -10.26
CA LEU A 441 6.55 -3.29 -10.28
C LEU A 441 7.60 -2.70 -9.35
N SER A 442 8.28 -3.55 -8.59
CA SER A 442 9.30 -3.14 -7.62
C SER A 442 10.57 -3.98 -7.79
N VAL A 443 11.66 -3.37 -8.22
CA VAL A 443 12.94 -4.08 -8.34
C VAL A 443 13.62 -4.10 -6.98
N LEU A 444 13.88 -5.29 -6.47
CA LEU A 444 14.80 -5.52 -5.36
C LEU A 444 16.22 -5.44 -5.91
N TYR A 445 16.75 -4.23 -6.01
CA TYR A 445 18.08 -3.97 -6.56
C TYR A 445 19.15 -4.64 -5.71
N ASP A 446 19.97 -5.46 -6.36
CA ASP A 446 21.12 -6.15 -5.78
C ASP A 446 22.27 -6.08 -6.80
N GLU A 447 23.51 -6.00 -6.32
CA GLU A 447 24.68 -5.98 -7.21
C GLU A 447 24.83 -7.28 -8.02
N LYS A 448 24.15 -8.36 -7.62
CA LYS A 448 24.11 -9.63 -8.36
C LYS A 448 23.05 -9.68 -9.46
N THR A 449 22.18 -8.67 -9.57
CA THR A 449 21.14 -8.64 -10.59
C THR A 449 21.78 -8.49 -11.98
N PRO A 450 21.41 -9.34 -12.97
CA PRO A 450 21.92 -9.24 -14.34
C PRO A 450 21.70 -7.85 -14.96
N GLU A 451 22.72 -7.37 -15.65
CA GLU A 451 22.76 -6.04 -16.25
C GLU A 451 21.64 -5.85 -17.29
N ASP A 452 21.33 -6.87 -18.08
CA ASP A 452 20.27 -6.86 -19.09
C ASP A 452 18.88 -6.75 -18.45
N PHE A 453 18.63 -7.42 -17.32
CA PHE A 453 17.40 -7.27 -16.55
C PHE A 453 17.27 -5.86 -15.95
N LEU A 454 18.36 -5.32 -15.39
CA LEU A 454 18.40 -3.94 -14.89
C LEU A 454 18.12 -2.94 -16.02
N MET A 455 18.71 -3.14 -17.19
CA MET A 455 18.47 -2.31 -18.38
C MET A 455 17.02 -2.42 -18.88
N LYS A 456 16.43 -3.62 -18.87
CA LYS A 456 15.01 -3.84 -19.19
C LYS A 456 14.09 -3.08 -18.21
N CYS A 457 14.35 -3.20 -16.92
CA CYS A 457 13.60 -2.49 -15.88
C CYS A 457 13.76 -0.96 -15.99
N ALA A 458 14.97 -0.46 -16.25
CA ALA A 458 15.22 0.96 -16.48
C ALA A 458 14.52 1.46 -17.75
N ARG A 459 14.46 0.64 -18.80
CA ARG A 459 13.69 0.93 -20.03
C ARG A 459 12.20 1.01 -19.75
N CYS A 460 11.66 0.15 -18.89
CA CYS A 460 10.25 0.25 -18.47
C CYS A 460 10.01 1.52 -17.65
N CYS A 461 10.88 1.82 -16.66
CA CYS A 461 10.81 3.00 -15.81
C CYS A 461 10.78 4.30 -16.63
N LYS A 462 11.64 4.40 -17.65
CA LYS A 462 11.74 5.60 -18.48
C LYS A 462 10.52 5.90 -19.36
N LEU A 463 9.60 4.95 -19.53
CA LEU A 463 8.34 5.18 -20.27
C LEU A 463 7.35 6.05 -19.48
N GLY A 464 7.65 6.39 -18.22
CA GLY A 464 6.92 7.42 -17.47
C GLY A 464 5.67 6.94 -16.75
N MET A 465 5.39 5.64 -16.74
CA MET A 465 4.25 5.06 -16.01
C MET A 465 4.50 5.03 -14.49
N GLY A 466 5.75 5.26 -14.04
CA GLY A 466 6.11 5.29 -12.63
C GLY A 466 6.59 3.97 -12.02
N TYR A 467 6.52 2.87 -12.78
CA TYR A 467 7.11 1.58 -12.42
C TYR A 467 8.13 1.13 -13.48
N PRO A 468 9.10 0.27 -13.13
CA PRO A 468 9.38 -0.19 -11.79
C PRO A 468 9.89 0.91 -10.86
N ALA A 469 9.52 0.82 -9.59
CA ALA A 469 10.24 1.49 -8.51
C ALA A 469 11.47 0.65 -8.11
N TRP A 470 12.45 1.26 -7.46
CA TRP A 470 13.73 0.63 -7.14
C TRP A 470 13.96 0.65 -5.64
N MET A 471 14.15 -0.53 -5.06
CA MET A 471 14.36 -0.73 -3.63
C MET A 471 15.67 -1.45 -3.39
N ASN A 472 16.37 -1.08 -2.33
CA ASN A 472 17.67 -1.63 -1.98
C ASN A 472 17.51 -3.00 -1.32
N ASN A 473 17.85 -4.08 -2.05
CA ASN A 473 17.74 -5.44 -1.54
C ASN A 473 18.58 -5.63 -0.26
N GLN A 474 19.82 -5.14 -0.26
CA GLN A 474 20.71 -5.28 0.88
C GLN A 474 20.22 -4.47 2.08
N GLY A 475 19.78 -3.22 1.87
CA GLY A 475 19.22 -2.38 2.92
C GLY A 475 18.00 -3.02 3.60
N GLY A 476 17.05 -3.55 2.82
CA GLY A 476 15.90 -4.24 3.39
C GLY A 476 16.24 -5.57 4.05
N MET A 477 17.17 -6.38 3.52
CA MET A 477 17.67 -7.56 4.24
C MET A 477 18.33 -7.20 5.58
N ASN A 478 19.07 -6.10 5.64
CA ASN A 478 19.67 -5.60 6.88
C ASN A 478 18.59 -5.19 7.90
N TYR A 479 17.55 -4.49 7.45
CA TYR A 479 16.37 -4.21 8.28
C TYR A 479 15.74 -5.50 8.80
N MET A 480 15.49 -6.48 7.92
CA MET A 480 14.90 -7.77 8.32
C MET A 480 15.71 -8.45 9.40
N LEU A 481 17.03 -8.56 9.17
CA LEU A 481 17.96 -9.22 10.08
C LEU A 481 18.08 -8.50 11.41
N ARG A 482 17.98 -7.17 11.46
CA ARG A 482 18.00 -6.43 12.73
C ARG A 482 16.68 -6.57 13.46
N HIS A 483 15.58 -6.20 12.81
CA HIS A 483 14.29 -6.01 13.47
C HIS A 483 13.66 -7.34 13.90
N TYR A 484 13.70 -8.34 13.03
CA TYR A 484 13.10 -9.65 13.29
C TYR A 484 14.09 -10.67 13.89
N GLN A 485 15.29 -10.23 14.31
CA GLN A 485 16.25 -11.07 15.02
C GLN A 485 15.65 -11.74 16.26
N PRO A 486 14.87 -11.04 17.12
CA PRO A 486 14.30 -11.65 18.32
C PRO A 486 13.31 -12.80 18.03
N GLU A 487 12.77 -12.84 16.81
CA GLU A 487 11.87 -13.88 16.32
C GLU A 487 12.59 -14.96 15.50
N GLY A 488 13.93 -14.90 15.44
CA GLY A 488 14.77 -15.90 14.78
C GLY A 488 14.97 -15.68 13.28
N MET A 489 14.86 -14.44 12.78
CA MET A 489 15.12 -14.13 11.38
C MET A 489 16.48 -14.67 10.91
N THR A 490 16.44 -15.52 9.89
CA THR A 490 17.64 -16.08 9.27
C THR A 490 18.01 -15.33 8.00
N ILE A 491 19.24 -15.49 7.51
CA ILE A 491 19.63 -14.93 6.21
C ILE A 491 18.79 -15.49 5.06
N TYR A 492 18.30 -16.73 5.19
CA TYR A 492 17.46 -17.36 4.16
C TYR A 492 16.08 -16.69 4.08
N ASP A 493 15.46 -16.45 5.23
CA ASP A 493 14.15 -15.78 5.29
C ASP A 493 14.29 -14.28 4.98
N ALA A 494 15.37 -13.64 5.43
CA ALA A 494 15.66 -12.26 5.09
C ALA A 494 15.77 -12.08 3.57
N ARG A 495 16.37 -13.03 2.83
CA ARG A 495 16.41 -12.99 1.36
C ARG A 495 15.04 -13.12 0.70
N ALA A 496 14.03 -13.69 1.36
CA ALA A 496 12.68 -13.87 0.83
C ALA A 496 11.80 -12.62 1.00
N TRP A 497 12.29 -11.60 1.71
CA TRP A 497 11.58 -10.35 1.92
C TRP A 497 11.18 -9.67 0.60
N CYS A 498 10.15 -8.84 0.68
CA CYS A 498 9.82 -7.84 -0.32
C CYS A 498 8.82 -6.82 0.27
N LEU A 499 8.27 -5.95 -0.57
CA LEU A 499 7.42 -4.85 -0.11
C LEU A 499 5.99 -5.35 0.08
N GLY A 500 5.47 -5.27 1.31
CA GLY A 500 4.05 -5.24 1.59
C GLY A 500 3.51 -3.85 1.26
N GLY A 501 2.42 -3.73 0.51
CA GLY A 501 1.96 -2.42 0.06
C GLY A 501 2.98 -1.69 -0.81
N CYS A 502 3.28 -0.44 -0.48
CA CYS A 502 4.16 0.39 -1.28
C CYS A 502 5.64 0.09 -1.01
N LEU A 503 6.07 0.31 0.23
CA LEU A 503 7.44 0.25 0.70
C LEU A 503 7.54 -0.44 2.06
N GLU A 504 6.44 -0.95 2.61
CA GLU A 504 6.44 -1.59 3.92
C GLU A 504 7.16 -2.93 3.81
N SER A 505 8.48 -2.90 4.05
CA SER A 505 9.36 -4.05 4.05
C SER A 505 8.74 -5.14 4.94
N SER A 506 8.30 -6.22 4.30
CA SER A 506 7.55 -7.31 4.91
C SER A 506 8.41 -8.58 4.93
N PRO A 507 8.48 -9.29 6.07
CA PRO A 507 9.11 -10.60 6.14
C PRO A 507 8.55 -11.58 5.11
N GLY A 508 9.45 -12.40 4.57
CA GLY A 508 9.11 -13.56 3.78
C GLY A 508 9.84 -14.80 4.27
N CYS A 509 9.51 -15.94 3.69
CA CYS A 509 10.33 -17.15 3.80
C CYS A 509 10.25 -17.93 2.48
N PHE A 510 11.19 -18.84 2.27
CA PHE A 510 11.12 -19.78 1.15
C PHE A 510 10.46 -21.09 1.58
N GLN A 511 9.59 -21.63 0.74
CA GLN A 511 8.94 -22.94 0.95
C GLN A 511 9.21 -23.87 -0.24
N PRO A 512 9.36 -25.19 -0.01
CA PRO A 512 9.74 -26.15 -1.05
C PRO A 512 8.54 -26.59 -1.90
N LEU A 513 8.39 -26.02 -3.09
CA LEU A 513 7.37 -26.41 -4.08
C LEU A 513 7.88 -27.61 -4.89
N HIS A 514 7.13 -28.71 -4.90
CA HIS A 514 7.47 -29.91 -5.67
C HIS A 514 6.71 -29.91 -6.99
N TYR A 515 7.40 -29.60 -8.07
CA TYR A 515 6.79 -29.50 -9.39
C TYR A 515 7.77 -29.96 -10.47
N ASN A 516 7.26 -30.51 -11.57
CA ASN A 516 8.07 -30.99 -12.68
C ASN A 516 9.25 -31.91 -12.26
N GLY A 517 9.04 -32.77 -11.27
CA GLY A 517 10.07 -33.69 -10.74
C GLY A 517 11.23 -33.02 -10.00
N LYS A 518 11.12 -31.74 -9.65
CA LYS A 518 12.14 -30.96 -8.92
C LYS A 518 11.53 -30.27 -7.70
N THR A 519 12.40 -29.81 -6.80
CA THR A 519 12.02 -28.95 -5.67
C THR A 519 12.51 -27.53 -5.92
N TYR A 520 11.60 -26.56 -5.85
CA TYR A 520 11.88 -25.13 -5.99
C TYR A 520 11.62 -24.44 -4.66
N MET A 521 12.61 -23.69 -4.16
CA MET A 521 12.42 -22.85 -2.98
C MET A 521 11.75 -21.54 -3.43
N VAL A 522 10.42 -21.46 -3.33
CA VAL A 522 9.65 -20.30 -3.77
C VAL A 522 9.41 -19.33 -2.60
N PRO A 523 9.56 -18.00 -2.80
CA PRO A 523 9.34 -17.02 -1.75
C PRO A 523 7.85 -16.77 -1.51
N GLY A 524 7.50 -16.34 -0.31
CA GLY A 524 6.17 -15.82 0.02
C GLY A 524 6.21 -15.08 1.35
N GLY A 525 5.21 -14.23 1.62
CA GLY A 525 5.19 -13.46 2.87
C GLY A 525 5.05 -14.35 4.11
N ALA A 526 5.56 -13.88 5.24
CA ALA A 526 5.66 -14.65 6.48
C ALA A 526 5.31 -13.84 7.75
N ALA A 527 4.72 -12.66 7.57
CA ALA A 527 4.23 -11.79 8.64
C ALA A 527 2.79 -11.31 8.35
N PRO A 528 2.02 -10.89 9.37
CA PRO A 528 0.78 -10.13 9.17
C PRO A 528 1.08 -8.71 8.62
N THR A 529 0.10 -7.80 8.70
CA THR A 529 0.28 -6.37 8.39
C THR A 529 1.63 -5.82 8.88
N CYS A 530 2.34 -5.16 7.97
CA CYS A 530 3.58 -4.43 8.25
C CYS A 530 3.38 -2.90 8.08
N GLY A 531 2.13 -2.42 8.13
CA GLY A 531 1.71 -1.03 7.95
C GLY A 531 0.44 -0.71 8.74
N THR A 532 0.47 -1.06 10.03
CA THR A 532 -0.58 -0.84 11.02
C THR A 532 0.06 -0.55 12.38
N GLY A 533 -0.63 0.23 13.22
CA GLY A 533 -0.13 0.64 14.52
C GLY A 533 -0.49 2.10 14.76
N ILE A 534 0.52 2.95 14.93
CA ILE A 534 0.29 4.39 15.02
C ILE A 534 0.40 4.94 13.60
N HIS A 535 -0.75 5.23 13.00
CA HIS A 535 -0.82 5.72 11.62
C HIS A 535 -0.25 7.12 11.45
N PHE A 536 -0.14 7.55 10.18
CA PHE A 536 0.50 8.80 9.77
C PHE A 536 0.31 9.95 10.75
N THR A 537 1.40 10.31 11.41
CA THR A 537 1.47 11.43 12.33
C THR A 537 2.09 12.63 11.62
N GLY A 538 1.33 13.73 11.51
CA GLY A 538 1.77 14.94 10.84
C GLY A 538 2.82 15.69 11.66
N LEU A 539 4.11 15.47 11.37
CA LEU A 539 5.20 16.06 12.15
C LEU A 539 5.22 17.60 12.13
N PRO A 540 4.95 18.28 11.01
CA PRO A 540 4.85 19.73 10.99
C PRO A 540 3.65 20.26 11.80
N LYS A 541 2.53 19.53 11.82
CA LYS A 541 1.38 19.88 12.67
C LYS A 541 1.72 19.76 14.15
N LEU A 542 2.48 18.74 14.54
CA LEU A 542 2.95 18.63 15.92
C LEU A 542 3.87 19.80 16.30
N LEU A 543 4.76 20.23 15.40
CA LEU A 543 5.58 21.43 15.60
C LEU A 543 4.71 22.69 15.71
N GLU A 544 3.68 22.85 14.88
CA GLU A 544 2.71 23.95 15.00
C GLU A 544 2.12 23.98 16.42
N LEU A 545 1.70 22.83 16.95
CA LEU A 545 1.15 22.71 18.31
C LEU A 545 2.18 23.04 19.40
N VAL A 546 3.48 22.83 19.18
CA VAL A 546 4.52 23.34 20.08
C VAL A 546 4.51 24.88 20.07
N LEU A 547 4.47 25.49 18.89
CA LEU A 547 4.51 26.95 18.75
C LEU A 547 3.22 27.64 19.24
N THR A 548 2.10 26.93 19.25
CA THR A 548 0.78 27.44 19.66
C THR A 548 0.33 26.92 21.02
N ASN A 549 1.26 26.41 21.83
CA ASN A 549 1.01 25.97 23.20
C ASN A 549 -0.12 24.91 23.32
N GLY A 550 -0.08 23.92 22.43
CA GLY A 550 -0.97 22.76 22.37
C GLY A 550 -2.32 22.99 21.69
N GLU A 551 -2.62 24.22 21.26
CA GLU A 551 -3.91 24.59 20.66
C GLU A 551 -3.84 24.55 19.13
N ASP A 552 -4.73 23.80 18.49
CA ASP A 552 -4.90 23.85 17.04
C ASP A 552 -5.60 25.16 16.67
N LYS A 553 -4.83 26.18 16.27
CA LYS A 553 -5.35 27.51 15.91
C LYS A 553 -6.28 27.52 14.70
N ARG A 554 -6.28 26.46 13.88
CA ARG A 554 -7.25 26.29 12.78
C ARG A 554 -8.66 26.03 13.30
N THR A 555 -8.79 25.32 14.43
CA THR A 555 -10.09 24.81 14.92
C THR A 555 -10.47 25.32 16.31
N GLY A 556 -9.52 25.85 17.08
CA GLY A 556 -9.68 26.18 18.50
C GLY A 556 -9.68 24.96 19.43
N ILE A 557 -9.38 23.77 18.92
CA ILE A 557 -9.28 22.55 19.74
C ILE A 557 -7.96 22.58 20.52
N GLN A 558 -8.02 22.46 21.84
CA GLN A 558 -6.84 22.22 22.68
C GLN A 558 -6.43 20.74 22.54
N VAL A 559 -5.50 20.44 21.63
CA VAL A 559 -5.07 19.07 21.29
C VAL A 559 -4.18 18.48 22.39
N PHE A 560 -3.24 19.27 22.88
CA PHE A 560 -2.38 18.92 24.02
C PHE A 560 -2.62 19.89 25.16
N ALA A 561 -2.36 19.47 26.40
CA ALA A 561 -2.31 20.43 27.50
C ALA A 561 -1.27 21.52 27.18
N PRO A 562 -1.56 22.81 27.48
CA PRO A 562 -0.59 23.87 27.27
C PRO A 562 0.70 23.57 28.02
N HIS A 563 1.82 23.50 27.29
CA HIS A 563 3.13 23.24 27.89
C HIS A 563 3.52 24.41 28.82
N ASN A 564 3.22 25.66 28.44
CA ASN A 564 3.58 26.88 29.18
C ASN A 564 5.10 27.03 29.45
N HIS A 565 5.92 26.23 28.78
CA HIS A 565 7.37 26.39 28.72
C HIS A 565 7.71 27.60 27.86
N LYS A 566 8.64 28.43 28.34
CA LYS A 566 9.32 29.39 27.48
C LYS A 566 10.29 28.64 26.57
N LEU A 567 10.26 28.95 25.29
CA LEU A 567 11.09 28.31 24.26
C LEU A 567 12.30 29.20 23.97
N ASP A 568 13.13 29.46 24.99
CA ASP A 568 14.23 30.43 24.94
C ASP A 568 15.42 29.94 24.08
N THR A 569 15.56 28.63 23.91
CA THR A 569 16.58 27.97 23.10
C THR A 569 15.97 27.01 22.08
N PHE A 570 16.76 26.64 21.06
CA PHE A 570 16.33 25.65 20.08
C PHE A 570 16.12 24.26 20.71
N GLU A 571 16.87 23.92 21.77
CA GLU A 571 16.68 22.64 22.47
C GLU A 571 15.35 22.63 23.25
N ASP A 572 14.88 23.77 23.76
CA ASP A 572 13.55 23.84 24.40
C ASP A 572 12.44 23.47 23.40
N VAL A 573 12.59 23.82 22.12
CA VAL A 573 11.64 23.41 21.06
C VAL A 573 11.66 21.90 20.88
N TRP A 574 12.85 21.29 20.83
CA TRP A 574 13.00 19.83 20.77
C TRP A 574 12.40 19.14 21.98
N ASP A 575 12.66 19.66 23.18
CA ASP A 575 12.17 19.07 24.43
C ASP A 575 10.64 19.06 24.49
N VAL A 576 9.99 20.17 24.13
CA VAL A 576 8.52 20.25 24.08
C VAL A 576 7.97 19.39 22.94
N TRP A 577 8.60 19.39 21.77
CA TRP A 577 8.18 18.52 20.65
C TRP A 577 8.26 17.03 21.03
N MET A 578 9.37 16.60 21.65
CA MET A 578 9.54 15.23 22.14
C MET A 578 8.58 14.90 23.28
N MET A 579 8.25 15.86 24.14
CA MET A 579 7.24 15.68 25.18
C MET A 579 5.86 15.39 24.56
N TYR A 580 5.40 16.21 23.61
CA TYR A 580 4.14 15.96 22.91
C TYR A 580 4.17 14.69 22.06
N MET A 581 5.29 14.40 21.39
CA MET A 581 5.46 13.16 20.62
C MET A 581 5.36 11.92 21.53
N ARG A 582 6.04 11.90 22.68
CA ARG A 582 5.97 10.78 23.63
C ARG A 582 4.56 10.55 24.16
N GLU A 583 3.86 11.63 24.49
CA GLU A 583 2.46 11.54 24.91
C GLU A 583 1.58 10.94 23.80
N LEU A 584 1.71 11.47 22.57
CA LEU A 584 0.98 10.96 21.41
C LEU A 584 1.27 9.49 21.19
N LEU A 585 2.53 9.08 21.19
CA LEU A 585 2.96 7.70 20.99
C LEU A 585 2.34 6.76 22.04
N ASP A 586 2.33 7.17 23.30
CA ASP A 586 1.82 6.33 24.40
C ASP A 586 0.30 6.17 24.35
N VAL A 587 -0.42 7.25 24.06
CA VAL A 587 -1.88 7.23 23.94
C VAL A 587 -2.29 6.47 22.68
N ALA A 588 -1.70 6.81 21.53
CA ALA A 588 -2.04 6.18 20.25
C ALA A 588 -1.72 4.68 20.25
N ASN A 589 -0.59 4.26 20.82
CA ASN A 589 -0.25 2.84 20.94
C ASN A 589 -1.33 2.06 21.71
N LYS A 590 -1.75 2.56 22.89
CA LYS A 590 -2.79 1.91 23.70
C LYS A 590 -4.08 1.71 22.90
N ILE A 591 -4.54 2.77 22.24
CA ILE A 591 -5.81 2.75 21.50
C ILE A 591 -5.71 1.83 20.28
N ASN A 592 -4.70 1.99 19.42
CA ASN A 592 -4.55 1.15 18.23
C ASN A 592 -4.32 -0.34 18.58
N ASN A 593 -3.66 -0.63 19.70
CA ASN A 593 -3.58 -2.01 20.21
C ASN A 593 -4.96 -2.57 20.57
N ILE A 594 -5.84 -1.80 21.22
CA ILE A 594 -7.22 -2.24 21.50
C ILE A 594 -7.95 -2.52 20.18
N GLN A 595 -7.83 -1.64 19.20
CA GLN A 595 -8.47 -1.79 17.88
C GLN A 595 -8.07 -3.10 17.21
N MET A 596 -6.77 -3.35 17.10
CA MET A 596 -6.24 -4.54 16.44
C MET A 596 -6.37 -5.82 17.27
N ASP A 597 -6.35 -5.72 18.61
CA ASP A 597 -6.60 -6.86 19.48
C ASP A 597 -8.07 -7.31 19.44
N VAL A 598 -9.01 -6.36 19.37
CA VAL A 598 -10.42 -6.67 19.12
C VAL A 598 -10.56 -7.35 17.77
N TRP A 599 -10.04 -6.75 16.69
CA TRP A 599 -10.08 -7.33 15.36
C TRP A 599 -9.54 -8.77 15.33
N ARG A 600 -8.34 -9.01 15.88
CA ARG A 600 -7.71 -10.34 15.81
C ARG A 600 -8.45 -11.40 16.63
N LYS A 601 -9.28 -11.00 17.61
CA LYS A 601 -10.02 -11.91 18.49
C LYS A 601 -11.43 -12.21 18.00
N ILE A 602 -12.12 -11.22 17.41
CA ILE A 602 -13.52 -11.40 16.97
C ILE A 602 -13.67 -11.45 15.45
N ASN A 603 -12.60 -11.19 14.70
CA ASN A 603 -12.61 -11.12 13.24
C ASN A 603 -11.24 -11.53 12.66
N MET A 604 -10.63 -12.59 13.18
CA MET A 604 -9.33 -13.07 12.66
C MET A 604 -9.40 -13.43 11.16
N PRO A 605 -8.28 -13.31 10.43
CA PRO A 605 -8.21 -13.82 9.07
C PRO A 605 -8.39 -15.34 9.03
N VAL A 606 -8.99 -15.85 7.96
CA VAL A 606 -9.17 -17.29 7.72
C VAL A 606 -8.50 -17.72 6.42
N VAL A 607 -8.57 -16.93 5.34
CA VAL A 607 -7.83 -17.22 4.10
C VAL A 607 -6.37 -16.87 4.32
N ALA A 608 -6.05 -15.66 4.77
CA ALA A 608 -4.66 -15.30 5.05
C ALA A 608 -4.02 -16.23 6.09
N SER A 609 -4.78 -16.69 7.10
CA SER A 609 -4.28 -17.67 8.09
C SER A 609 -4.07 -19.08 7.54
N MET A 610 -4.76 -19.48 6.47
CA MET A 610 -4.44 -20.72 5.75
C MET A 610 -3.14 -20.57 4.95
N LEU A 611 -2.95 -19.40 4.35
CA LEU A 611 -1.86 -19.10 3.43
C LEU A 611 -0.54 -18.77 4.12
N LYS A 612 -0.58 -18.05 5.25
CA LYS A 612 0.59 -17.44 5.87
C LYS A 612 1.39 -18.46 6.71
N PRO A 613 2.66 -18.74 6.39
CA PRO A 613 3.50 -19.55 7.24
C PRO A 613 3.80 -18.84 8.57
N ASP A 614 3.84 -19.53 9.71
CA ASP A 614 3.73 -20.98 9.90
C ASP A 614 2.36 -21.40 10.44
N CYS A 615 1.28 -20.67 10.13
CA CYS A 615 -0.04 -20.86 10.73
C CYS A 615 -0.51 -22.32 10.65
N PHE A 616 -0.46 -22.91 9.45
CA PHE A 616 -0.89 -24.30 9.24
C PHE A 616 -0.03 -25.31 9.99
N LYS A 617 1.28 -25.07 10.05
CA LYS A 617 2.23 -25.94 10.78
C LYS A 617 2.00 -25.88 12.28
N LYS A 618 1.72 -24.70 12.83
CA LYS A 618 1.49 -24.49 14.27
C LYS A 618 0.06 -24.82 14.71
N GLY A 619 -0.88 -24.89 13.77
CA GLY A 619 -2.31 -24.96 14.09
C GLY A 619 -2.82 -23.66 14.73
N GLN A 620 -2.29 -22.51 14.33
CA GLN A 620 -2.66 -21.21 14.89
C GLN A 620 -2.95 -20.22 13.77
N HIS A 621 -4.03 -19.45 13.90
CA HIS A 621 -4.33 -18.37 12.96
C HIS A 621 -3.44 -17.13 13.21
N ILE A 622 -3.44 -16.18 12.29
CA ILE A 622 -2.62 -14.95 12.36
C ILE A 622 -2.79 -14.22 13.71
N GLY A 623 -4.04 -14.06 14.18
CA GLY A 623 -4.32 -13.41 15.46
C GLY A 623 -3.64 -14.01 16.70
N ASN A 624 -3.31 -15.32 16.68
CA ASN A 624 -2.64 -16.04 17.76
C ASN A 624 -1.13 -16.22 17.51
N GLU A 625 -0.50 -15.31 16.75
CA GLU A 625 0.93 -15.39 16.36
C GLU A 625 1.26 -16.66 15.55
N GLY A 626 0.30 -17.13 14.74
CA GLY A 626 0.51 -18.22 13.81
C GLY A 626 1.56 -17.92 12.75
N ALA A 627 1.64 -16.66 12.29
CA ALA A 627 2.67 -16.22 11.35
C ALA A 627 4.08 -16.42 11.93
N ARG A 628 5.09 -16.57 11.05
CA ARG A 628 6.47 -16.80 11.49
C ARG A 628 7.04 -15.57 12.20
N TYR A 629 6.78 -14.38 11.66
CA TYR A 629 7.24 -13.11 12.18
C TYR A 629 6.02 -12.23 12.50
N ASN A 630 5.91 -11.72 13.72
CA ASN A 630 4.74 -10.97 14.21
C ASN A 630 5.09 -9.54 14.62
N GLY A 631 6.36 -9.16 14.61
CA GLY A 631 6.83 -7.79 14.84
C GLY A 631 6.56 -6.84 13.68
N GLY A 632 5.39 -6.85 13.06
CA GLY A 632 5.02 -5.99 11.91
C GLY A 632 4.34 -4.66 12.27
N ILE A 633 4.13 -4.37 13.55
CA ILE A 633 3.37 -3.17 13.97
C ILE A 633 4.32 -1.98 14.14
N ASN A 634 3.92 -0.81 13.62
CA ASN A 634 4.83 0.31 13.42
C ASN A 634 4.23 1.69 13.76
N PHE A 635 5.09 2.71 13.68
CA PHE A 635 4.73 4.12 13.69
C PHE A 635 4.98 4.72 12.30
N GLU A 636 3.98 5.42 11.77
CA GLU A 636 4.04 6.08 10.46
C GLU A 636 4.25 7.58 10.62
N SER A 637 5.37 8.10 10.11
CA SER A 637 5.63 9.54 10.06
C SER A 637 5.14 10.17 8.75
N CYS A 638 4.65 11.41 8.78
CA CYS A 638 4.33 12.18 7.57
C CYS A 638 4.86 13.62 7.64
N GLY A 639 5.33 14.14 6.51
CA GLY A 639 5.83 15.52 6.41
C GLY A 639 7.23 15.73 6.99
N THR A 640 8.07 14.68 7.03
CA THR A 640 9.42 14.70 7.59
C THR A 640 10.23 15.88 7.06
N VAL A 641 10.31 16.08 5.75
CA VAL A 641 11.16 17.13 5.18
C VAL A 641 10.67 18.55 5.50
N ASN A 642 9.35 18.80 5.55
CA ASN A 642 8.87 20.10 6.03
C ASN A 642 9.20 20.33 7.49
N PHE A 643 9.11 19.29 8.32
CA PHE A 643 9.48 19.37 9.73
C PHE A 643 10.98 19.70 9.86
N ILE A 644 11.87 18.97 9.19
CA ILE A 644 13.32 19.23 9.19
C ILE A 644 13.64 20.65 8.68
N ASN A 645 13.05 21.06 7.55
CA ASN A 645 13.25 22.40 7.00
C ASN A 645 12.72 23.50 7.94
N SER A 646 11.62 23.23 8.65
CA SER A 646 11.05 24.17 9.61
C SER A 646 11.92 24.32 10.83
N MET A 647 12.44 23.21 11.36
CA MET A 647 13.41 23.19 12.44
C MET A 647 14.70 23.91 12.03
N ALA A 648 15.19 23.72 10.80
CA ALA A 648 16.35 24.44 10.27
C ALA A 648 16.12 25.96 10.20
N SER A 649 14.94 26.38 9.73
CA SER A 649 14.55 27.80 9.70
C SER A 649 14.43 28.40 11.09
N LEU A 650 13.75 27.73 12.03
CA LEU A 650 13.66 28.17 13.43
C LEU A 650 15.05 28.30 14.06
N LYS A 651 15.86 27.25 13.97
CA LYS A 651 17.22 27.23 14.51
C LYS A 651 18.03 28.41 13.96
N LYS A 652 17.97 28.65 12.65
CA LYS A 652 18.76 29.71 12.03
C LYS A 652 18.23 31.10 12.35
N ASN A 653 16.97 31.36 12.01
CA ASN A 653 16.41 32.69 11.95
C ASN A 653 16.06 33.23 13.36
N VAL A 654 15.67 32.36 14.29
CA VAL A 654 15.27 32.73 15.66
C VAL A 654 16.40 32.56 16.66
N TYR A 655 17.10 31.42 16.65
CA TYR A 655 18.03 31.07 17.74
C TYR A 655 19.50 31.39 17.45
N ASP A 656 20.02 31.04 16.27
CA ASP A 656 21.42 31.25 15.90
C ASP A 656 21.67 32.71 15.48
N ASP A 657 20.96 33.19 14.45
CA ASP A 657 21.14 34.55 13.91
C ASP A 657 20.35 35.60 14.70
N LYS A 658 19.34 35.18 15.47
CA LYS A 658 18.44 36.05 16.26
C LYS A 658 17.88 37.24 15.46
N LYS A 659 17.54 37.00 14.19
CA LYS A 659 16.96 38.01 13.31
C LYS A 659 15.51 38.32 13.64
N TYR A 660 14.81 37.35 14.23
CA TYR A 660 13.41 37.41 14.62
C TYR A 660 13.23 36.79 16.00
N THR A 661 12.23 37.23 16.76
CA THR A 661 11.81 36.51 17.96
C THR A 661 10.92 35.32 17.59
N LEU A 662 10.71 34.40 18.54
CA LEU A 662 9.80 33.29 18.31
C LEU A 662 8.36 33.78 18.13
N GLU A 663 7.97 34.82 18.85
CA GLU A 663 6.65 35.45 18.73
C GLU A 663 6.44 36.05 17.34
N GLU A 664 7.44 36.71 16.76
CA GLU A 664 7.37 37.24 15.39
C GLU A 664 7.24 36.12 14.35
N MET A 665 7.95 35.00 14.55
CA MET A 665 7.84 33.82 13.69
C MET A 665 6.44 33.19 13.78
N THR A 666 5.92 32.99 15.00
CA THR A 666 4.58 32.43 15.22
C THR A 666 3.49 33.38 14.68
N ASP A 667 3.61 34.70 14.87
CA ASP A 667 2.68 35.69 14.29
C ASP A 667 2.66 35.60 12.76
N ALA A 668 3.84 35.51 12.13
CA ALA A 668 3.95 35.37 10.68
C ALA A 668 3.31 34.07 10.17
N ILE A 669 3.46 32.96 10.91
CA ILE A 669 2.82 31.68 10.60
C ILE A 669 1.29 31.78 10.68
N LEU A 670 0.76 32.36 11.76
CA LEU A 670 -0.69 32.47 11.97
C LEU A 670 -1.37 33.36 10.93
N HIS A 671 -0.66 34.37 10.42
CA HIS A 671 -1.13 35.23 9.35
C HIS A 671 -0.71 34.73 7.95
N ASN A 672 -0.24 33.49 7.85
CA ASN A 672 0.14 32.84 6.60
C ASN A 672 1.14 33.66 5.76
N PHE A 673 2.04 34.38 6.44
CA PHE A 673 2.99 35.34 5.87
C PHE A 673 2.34 36.44 5.00
N GLY A 674 1.07 36.78 5.25
CA GLY A 674 0.31 37.77 4.49
C GLY A 674 -0.12 37.27 3.10
N PHE A 675 -0.15 35.96 2.87
CA PHE A 675 -0.73 35.36 1.67
C PHE A 675 -2.09 34.75 1.94
N LYS A 676 -2.94 34.64 0.91
CA LYS A 676 -4.15 33.82 1.00
C LYS A 676 -3.81 32.35 1.20
N THR A 677 -4.69 31.64 1.89
CA THR A 677 -4.54 30.21 2.21
C THR A 677 -4.87 29.33 1.00
N ALA A 678 -4.47 28.05 1.04
CA ALA A 678 -4.85 27.07 0.01
C ALA A 678 -6.38 26.89 -0.09
N PHE A 679 -7.10 27.06 1.03
CA PHE A 679 -8.56 26.97 1.08
C PHE A 679 -9.26 28.08 0.28
N GLU A 680 -8.67 29.27 0.23
CA GLU A 680 -9.21 30.40 -0.54
C GLU A 680 -8.79 30.35 -2.01
N THR A 681 -7.57 29.89 -2.29
CA THR A 681 -7.00 29.89 -3.65
C THR A 681 -7.33 28.64 -4.46
N GLY A 682 -7.65 27.53 -3.79
CA GLY A 682 -7.80 26.21 -4.40
C GLY A 682 -6.50 25.65 -5.00
N VAL A 683 -5.33 26.18 -4.60
CA VAL A 683 -4.00 25.72 -5.03
C VAL A 683 -3.24 25.18 -3.82
N TYR A 684 -2.79 23.93 -3.91
CA TYR A 684 -2.23 23.19 -2.77
C TYR A 684 -0.72 22.98 -2.87
N SER A 685 -0.04 23.77 -3.69
CA SER A 685 1.41 23.79 -3.84
C SER A 685 1.94 25.23 -3.89
N PRO A 686 3.27 25.45 -3.74
CA PRO A 686 3.85 26.79 -3.83
C PRO A 686 3.77 27.47 -5.21
N ASP A 687 3.17 26.81 -6.21
CA ASP A 687 3.03 27.26 -7.59
C ASP A 687 2.39 28.65 -7.73
N ARG A 688 1.41 28.95 -6.88
CA ARG A 688 0.70 30.23 -6.91
C ARG A 688 0.53 30.76 -5.50
N ARG A 689 0.91 32.03 -5.31
CA ARG A 689 0.79 32.75 -4.03
C ARG A 689 0.11 34.08 -4.29
N GLU A 690 -1.06 34.29 -3.68
CA GLU A 690 -1.80 35.54 -3.76
C GLU A 690 -1.51 36.37 -2.51
N ALA A 691 -0.78 37.48 -2.67
CA ALA A 691 -0.51 38.42 -1.59
C ALA A 691 -1.80 39.13 -1.13
N THR A 692 -1.91 39.37 0.18
CA THR A 692 -2.90 40.28 0.78
C THR A 692 -2.24 41.61 1.12
N ASP A 693 -3.02 42.54 1.68
CA ASP A 693 -2.50 43.83 2.16
C ASP A 693 -1.47 43.67 3.31
N GLU A 694 -1.43 42.51 3.97
CA GLU A 694 -0.46 42.21 5.03
C GLU A 694 0.87 41.65 4.52
N ALA A 695 0.98 41.24 3.25
CA ALA A 695 2.20 40.65 2.71
C ALA A 695 3.47 41.50 2.93
N PRO A 696 3.46 42.85 2.78
CA PRO A 696 4.63 43.68 3.05
C PRO A 696 5.11 43.62 4.50
N LYS A 697 4.23 43.32 5.47
CA LYS A 697 4.61 43.15 6.89
C LYS A 697 5.53 41.93 7.07
N TYR A 698 5.26 40.87 6.34
CA TYR A 698 5.93 39.57 6.53
C TYR A 698 6.95 39.22 5.43
N GLU A 699 7.13 40.07 4.42
CA GLU A 699 7.97 39.77 3.26
C GLU A 699 9.40 39.35 3.63
N LYS A 700 9.99 40.04 4.62
CA LYS A 700 11.39 39.82 5.01
C LYS A 700 11.55 38.52 5.78
N ILE A 701 10.66 38.25 6.76
CA ILE A 701 10.70 37.00 7.53
C ILE A 701 10.39 35.81 6.63
N PHE A 702 9.42 35.95 5.73
CA PHE A 702 9.09 34.93 4.75
C PHE A 702 10.27 34.64 3.80
N PHE A 703 10.94 35.67 3.29
CA PHE A 703 12.14 35.51 2.47
C PHE A 703 13.27 34.78 3.22
N ASP A 704 13.52 35.13 4.49
CA ASP A 704 14.53 34.47 5.32
C ASP A 704 14.11 33.02 5.67
N CYS A 705 12.82 32.72 5.84
CA CYS A 705 12.31 31.36 6.00
C CYS A 705 12.56 30.50 4.77
N VAL A 706 12.23 31.01 3.57
CA VAL A 706 12.47 30.31 2.30
C VAL A 706 13.96 30.07 2.06
N ASN A 707 14.83 31.03 2.43
CA ASN A 707 16.27 30.96 2.18
C ASN A 707 17.10 30.36 3.33
N ALA A 708 16.50 30.00 4.46
CA ALA A 708 17.18 29.16 5.46
C ALA A 708 17.66 27.84 4.83
N PRO A 709 18.73 27.19 5.35
CA PRO A 709 19.17 25.89 4.87
C PRO A 709 18.02 24.89 4.71
N LYS A 710 18.03 24.15 3.61
CA LYS A 710 17.00 23.15 3.27
C LYS A 710 17.65 21.80 3.05
N TYR A 711 17.02 20.76 3.59
CA TYR A 711 17.32 19.37 3.29
C TYR A 711 17.30 19.13 1.78
N GLY A 712 18.14 18.20 1.30
CA GLY A 712 18.22 17.82 -0.11
C GLY A 712 19.26 18.61 -0.91
N ASN A 713 20.16 19.31 -0.21
CA ASN A 713 21.19 20.16 -0.81
C ASN A 713 22.62 19.79 -0.40
N ALA A 714 22.80 18.68 0.31
CA ALA A 714 24.04 18.29 0.98
C ALA A 714 24.54 19.41 1.90
N ASP A 715 23.60 20.05 2.61
CA ASP A 715 23.88 21.14 3.54
C ASP A 715 23.94 20.54 4.96
N PRO A 716 25.14 20.48 5.58
CA PRO A 716 25.31 19.87 6.90
C PRO A 716 24.42 20.50 7.98
N TYR A 717 23.98 21.75 7.80
CA TYR A 717 23.10 22.42 8.75
C TYR A 717 21.71 21.78 8.80
N ALA A 718 21.09 21.53 7.64
CA ALA A 718 19.78 20.88 7.58
C ALA A 718 19.89 19.36 7.76
N ASP A 719 20.92 18.74 7.18
CA ASP A 719 21.09 17.28 7.21
C ASP A 719 21.42 16.77 8.62
N SER A 720 22.10 17.57 9.45
CA SER A 720 22.31 17.23 10.87
C SER A 720 21.02 17.24 11.69
N ILE A 721 20.02 18.03 11.30
CA ILE A 721 18.70 18.04 11.96
C ILE A 721 17.90 16.80 11.59
N LEU A 722 18.00 16.33 10.33
CA LEU A 722 17.45 15.02 9.94
C LEU A 722 18.10 13.90 10.76
N LYS A 723 19.43 13.92 10.87
CA LYS A 723 20.15 12.93 11.68
C LYS A 723 19.72 12.96 13.15
N ASP A 724 19.59 14.15 13.75
CA ASP A 724 19.14 14.31 15.14
C ASP A 724 17.69 13.82 15.34
N TYR A 725 16.80 14.08 14.36
CA TYR A 725 15.45 13.51 14.37
C TYR A 725 15.47 11.98 14.41
N GLU A 726 16.26 11.34 13.54
CA GLU A 726 16.39 9.88 13.51
C GLU A 726 16.96 9.34 14.84
N ASP A 727 18.05 9.95 15.33
CA ASP A 727 18.72 9.56 16.58
C ASP A 727 17.80 9.70 17.81
N ARG A 728 16.85 10.64 17.80
CA ARG A 728 15.85 10.84 18.88
C ARG A 728 14.64 9.93 18.76
N MET A 729 14.13 9.67 17.55
CA MET A 729 12.90 8.91 17.34
C MET A 729 13.11 7.39 17.42
N LEU A 730 14.24 6.89 16.93
CA LEU A 730 14.53 5.45 16.91
C LEU A 730 14.45 4.80 18.32
N PRO A 731 15.03 5.39 19.38
CA PRO A 731 14.89 4.86 20.74
C PRO A 731 13.45 4.84 21.26
N GLU A 732 12.60 5.80 20.86
CA GLU A 732 11.20 5.84 21.30
C GLU A 732 10.40 4.65 20.74
N MET A 733 10.72 4.20 19.53
CA MET A 733 10.07 3.01 18.95
C MET A 733 10.35 1.75 19.78
N LEU A 734 11.57 1.62 20.30
CA LEU A 734 11.98 0.47 21.11
C LEU A 734 11.27 0.40 22.47
N ARG A 735 10.70 1.51 22.95
CA ARG A 735 9.92 1.62 24.19
C ARG A 735 8.50 1.08 24.03
N LEU A 736 7.90 1.24 22.86
CA LEU A 736 6.53 0.82 22.59
C LEU A 736 6.43 -0.69 22.39
N ARG A 737 5.25 -1.24 22.70
CA ARG A 737 4.89 -2.63 22.45
C ARG A 737 3.54 -2.71 21.77
N SER A 738 3.45 -3.54 20.75
CA SER A 738 2.22 -3.83 20.03
C SER A 738 1.36 -4.85 20.75
N TYR A 739 0.17 -5.09 20.21
CA TYR A 739 -0.74 -6.14 20.66
C TYR A 739 -0.19 -7.57 20.48
N TYR A 740 0.86 -7.75 19.68
CA TYR A 740 1.68 -8.99 19.61
C TYR A 740 2.85 -9.00 20.61
N GLY A 741 2.93 -8.00 21.50
CA GLY A 741 4.02 -7.86 22.46
C GLY A 741 5.39 -7.59 21.82
N LYS A 742 5.44 -7.14 20.55
CA LYS A 742 6.69 -6.88 19.82
C LYS A 742 7.00 -5.38 19.79
N GLN A 743 8.27 -5.05 19.54
CA GLN A 743 8.74 -3.66 19.44
C GLN A 743 8.18 -2.97 18.20
N TYR A 744 7.88 -1.67 18.34
CA TYR A 744 7.59 -0.81 17.20
C TYR A 744 8.88 -0.47 16.45
N TYR A 745 8.69 0.07 15.25
CA TYR A 745 9.72 0.63 14.39
C TYR A 745 9.11 1.76 13.54
N MET A 746 9.95 2.50 12.81
CA MET A 746 9.48 3.58 11.94
C MET A 746 9.16 3.09 10.52
N CYS A 747 7.97 3.45 10.04
CA CYS A 747 7.58 3.49 8.64
C CYS A 747 7.54 4.96 8.18
N GLN A 748 8.24 5.28 7.10
CA GLN A 748 8.48 6.65 6.68
C GLN A 748 8.12 6.84 5.20
N ILE A 749 6.82 7.01 4.94
CA ILE A 749 6.24 7.22 3.62
C ILE A 749 5.20 8.33 3.70
N SER A 750 4.76 8.87 2.55
CA SER A 750 3.63 9.82 2.54
C SER A 750 2.35 9.23 1.97
N VAL A 751 2.45 8.29 1.02
CA VAL A 751 1.33 7.91 0.16
C VAL A 751 0.68 9.17 -0.43
N SER A 752 -0.63 9.40 -0.26
CA SER A 752 -1.27 10.71 -0.51
C SER A 752 -1.53 11.52 0.76
N THR A 753 -1.10 11.05 1.94
CA THR A 753 -1.41 11.62 3.26
C THR A 753 -0.78 13.00 3.49
N HIS A 754 0.28 13.34 2.74
CA HIS A 754 0.82 14.70 2.68
C HIS A 754 -0.18 15.73 2.15
N GLY A 755 -1.23 15.30 1.45
CA GLY A 755 -2.38 16.11 1.06
C GLY A 755 -3.23 16.57 2.26
N PRO A 756 -4.02 15.66 2.88
CA PRO A 756 -4.92 16.01 3.99
C PRO A 756 -4.18 16.53 5.23
N GLN A 757 -3.00 15.99 5.58
CA GLN A 757 -2.24 16.51 6.73
C GLN A 757 -1.56 17.85 6.42
N GLY A 758 -1.25 18.12 5.16
CA GLY A 758 -0.92 19.47 4.71
C GLY A 758 -2.12 20.42 4.83
N ALA A 759 -3.32 19.98 4.45
CA ALA A 759 -4.54 20.79 4.53
C ALA A 759 -4.81 21.29 5.96
N ILE A 760 -4.70 20.44 6.98
CA ILE A 760 -4.98 20.81 8.38
C ILE A 760 -3.88 21.64 9.07
N THR A 761 -2.76 21.86 8.39
CA THR A 761 -1.58 22.54 8.96
C THR A 761 -1.48 23.95 8.41
N LEU A 762 -1.28 24.91 9.32
CA LEU A 762 -1.05 26.30 8.99
C LEU A 762 0.27 26.47 8.22
N ALA A 763 0.67 27.71 7.98
CA ALA A 763 1.99 27.95 7.41
C ALA A 763 3.07 27.38 8.33
N THR A 764 4.21 26.99 7.78
CA THR A 764 5.30 26.39 8.56
C THR A 764 6.57 27.24 8.44
N PRO A 765 7.48 27.19 9.44
CA PRO A 765 8.69 28.02 9.45
C PRO A 765 9.60 27.85 8.23
N ASP A 766 9.46 26.77 7.44
CA ASP A 766 10.17 26.57 6.18
C ASP A 766 9.68 27.45 5.01
N GLY A 767 8.60 28.20 5.22
CA GLY A 767 7.96 29.05 4.19
C GLY A 767 6.86 28.34 3.39
N ARG A 768 6.49 27.10 3.72
CA ARG A 768 5.28 26.47 3.16
C ARG A 768 4.04 27.18 3.72
N LEU A 769 3.05 27.44 2.87
CA LEU A 769 1.83 28.17 3.21
C LEU A 769 0.72 27.25 3.76
N ALA A 770 -0.19 27.84 4.53
CA ALA A 770 -1.31 27.17 5.18
C ALA A 770 -2.20 26.41 4.19
N GLY A 771 -2.48 25.16 4.54
CA GLY A 771 -3.33 24.25 3.77
C GLY A 771 -2.69 23.64 2.53
N THR A 772 -1.46 24.01 2.17
CA THR A 772 -0.73 23.36 1.07
C THR A 772 -0.21 21.99 1.48
N THR A 773 0.10 21.13 0.52
CA THR A 773 0.63 19.78 0.80
C THR A 773 1.94 19.83 1.61
N TYR A 774 2.21 18.78 2.39
CA TYR A 774 3.59 18.51 2.80
C TYR A 774 4.41 18.02 1.59
N ALA A 775 5.73 17.96 1.76
CA ALA A 775 6.66 17.26 0.90
C ALA A 775 6.23 15.79 0.81
N ASP A 776 6.34 15.24 -0.40
CA ASP A 776 6.05 13.84 -0.64
C ASP A 776 7.13 12.93 -0.04
N GLY A 777 6.80 11.66 0.16
CA GLY A 777 7.71 10.69 0.75
C GLY A 777 8.21 11.09 2.14
N SER A 778 9.44 10.69 2.43
CA SER A 778 10.14 11.02 3.67
C SER A 778 11.53 11.60 3.41
N MET A 779 12.11 11.29 2.25
CA MET A 779 13.44 11.72 1.82
C MET A 779 13.41 12.47 0.48
N SER A 780 12.23 12.76 -0.07
CA SER A 780 12.12 13.70 -1.19
C SER A 780 12.31 15.13 -0.67
N PRO A 781 13.10 15.97 -1.35
CA PRO A 781 13.21 17.37 -0.98
C PRO A 781 11.84 18.04 -1.09
N ALA A 782 11.57 19.03 -0.23
CA ALA A 782 10.37 19.85 -0.40
C ALA A 782 10.43 20.52 -1.79
N PRO A 783 9.33 20.61 -2.53
CA PRO A 783 9.36 21.06 -3.92
C PRO A 783 10.14 22.38 -4.11
N THR A 784 11.05 22.40 -5.10
CA THR A 784 11.93 23.53 -5.49
C THR A 784 12.98 23.95 -4.45
N THR A 785 13.12 23.22 -3.34
CA THR A 785 14.16 23.50 -2.33
C THR A 785 15.50 22.85 -2.64
N ASP A 786 15.51 21.79 -3.44
CA ASP A 786 16.67 21.11 -4.00
C ASP A 786 17.28 21.90 -5.17
N LYS A 787 18.30 22.70 -4.87
CA LYS A 787 18.97 23.60 -5.82
C LYS A 787 20.39 23.17 -6.18
N ASN A 788 20.88 22.09 -5.56
CA ASN A 788 22.23 21.53 -5.77
C ASN A 788 22.25 20.20 -6.55
N GLY A 789 21.13 19.85 -7.19
CA GLY A 789 21.05 18.67 -8.07
C GLY A 789 20.72 17.36 -7.34
N ILE A 790 20.35 16.34 -8.11
CA ILE A 790 19.86 15.05 -7.61
C ILE A 790 20.85 14.32 -6.70
N TYR A 791 22.16 14.43 -6.97
CA TYR A 791 23.18 13.79 -6.14
C TYR A 791 23.28 14.43 -4.76
N ALA A 792 23.05 15.74 -4.63
CA ALA A 792 23.01 16.41 -3.33
C ALA A 792 21.80 15.94 -2.50
N VAL A 793 20.67 15.67 -3.17
CA VAL A 793 19.51 15.02 -2.54
C VAL A 793 19.88 13.63 -2.01
N PHE A 794 20.61 12.83 -2.81
CA PHE A 794 21.07 11.50 -2.39
C PHE A 794 22.04 11.55 -1.20
N GLU A 795 22.98 12.51 -1.19
CA GLU A 795 23.87 12.74 -0.04
C GLU A 795 23.09 13.11 1.22
N SER A 796 22.12 14.04 1.10
CA SER A 796 21.30 14.49 2.24
C SER A 796 20.49 13.34 2.83
N ALA A 797 19.84 12.55 1.96
CA ALA A 797 19.02 11.41 2.37
C ALA A 797 19.85 10.39 3.17
N THR A 798 21.05 10.08 2.69
CA THR A 798 21.91 9.02 3.23
C THR A 798 22.84 9.50 4.36
N CYS A 799 22.47 10.56 5.08
CA CYS A 799 23.19 11.03 6.27
C CYS A 799 23.05 10.10 7.51
N TYR A 800 22.17 9.09 7.40
CA TYR A 800 21.96 8.00 8.35
C TYR A 800 21.81 6.66 7.61
N ASP A 801 21.90 5.55 8.35
CA ASP A 801 21.68 4.21 7.77
C ASP A 801 20.18 3.94 7.62
N HIS A 802 19.68 3.93 6.38
CA HIS A 802 18.26 3.71 6.11
C HIS A 802 17.76 2.35 6.60
N ALA A 803 18.64 1.35 6.75
CA ALA A 803 18.23 0.07 7.30
C ALA A 803 17.71 0.21 8.73
N MET A 804 17.99 1.31 9.46
CA MET A 804 17.47 1.65 10.80
C MET A 804 15.94 1.79 10.87
N CYS A 805 15.31 2.09 9.73
CA CYS A 805 13.87 2.14 9.57
C CYS A 805 13.38 0.99 8.71
N GLN A 806 12.07 0.77 8.65
CA GLN A 806 11.49 -0.19 7.70
C GLN A 806 11.79 0.21 6.26
N ASN A 807 11.75 1.51 6.00
CA ASN A 807 11.90 2.11 4.69
C ASN A 807 12.22 3.61 4.81
N SER A 808 12.56 4.21 3.68
CA SER A 808 12.48 5.64 3.45
C SER A 808 12.22 5.93 1.97
N GLN A 809 11.42 6.95 1.67
CA GLN A 809 10.79 7.12 0.36
C GLN A 809 11.27 8.38 -0.34
N MET A 810 11.79 8.21 -1.56
CA MET A 810 12.18 9.30 -2.45
C MET A 810 11.43 9.24 -3.79
N ASN A 811 10.93 10.38 -4.23
CA ASN A 811 10.41 10.62 -5.56
C ASN A 811 11.33 11.58 -6.32
N VAL A 812 11.52 11.30 -7.60
CA VAL A 812 12.26 12.17 -8.53
C VAL A 812 11.41 12.38 -9.77
N LYS A 813 11.34 13.60 -10.29
CA LYS A 813 10.71 13.88 -11.59
C LYS A 813 11.77 14.31 -12.59
N ILE A 814 11.83 13.61 -13.73
CA ILE A 814 12.80 13.83 -14.79
C ILE A 814 12.05 14.18 -16.06
N HIS A 815 12.49 15.22 -16.77
CA HIS A 815 11.91 15.54 -18.06
C HIS A 815 12.25 14.45 -19.09
N PRO A 816 11.32 14.02 -19.98
CA PRO A 816 11.57 12.92 -20.92
C PRO A 816 12.82 13.08 -21.82
N THR A 817 13.28 14.31 -22.07
CA THR A 817 14.49 14.57 -22.86
C THR A 817 15.77 14.09 -22.18
N ALA A 818 15.83 14.07 -20.84
CA ALA A 818 17.03 13.67 -20.09
C ALA A 818 17.33 12.16 -20.20
N VAL A 819 16.31 11.36 -20.45
CA VAL A 819 16.40 9.88 -20.54
C VAL A 819 16.06 9.34 -21.93
N LYS A 820 16.24 10.15 -22.98
CA LYS A 820 15.95 9.75 -24.36
C LYS A 820 16.92 8.67 -24.88
N GLY A 821 16.35 7.67 -25.55
CA GLY A 821 17.10 6.59 -26.21
C GLY A 821 17.89 5.70 -25.25
N LEU A 822 18.73 4.82 -25.81
CA LEU A 822 19.48 3.83 -25.05
C LEU A 822 20.40 4.46 -23.99
N ASN A 823 21.11 5.51 -24.36
CA ASN A 823 21.99 6.23 -23.43
C ASN A 823 21.19 6.84 -22.27
N GLY A 824 19.96 7.28 -22.52
CA GLY A 824 19.06 7.73 -21.48
C GLY A 824 18.66 6.62 -20.50
N THR A 825 18.41 5.41 -20.99
CA THR A 825 18.20 4.22 -20.14
C THR A 825 19.41 3.96 -19.26
N LYS A 826 20.62 3.96 -19.85
CA LYS A 826 21.88 3.73 -19.11
C LYS A 826 22.09 4.79 -18.04
N LYS A 827 21.89 6.07 -18.38
CA LYS A 827 21.98 7.19 -17.42
C LYS A 827 21.02 7.03 -16.24
N LEU A 828 19.76 6.69 -16.52
CA LEU A 828 18.77 6.45 -15.47
C LEU A 828 19.21 5.32 -14.53
N LEU A 829 19.71 4.21 -15.10
CA LEU A 829 20.23 3.09 -14.32
C LEU A 829 21.45 3.48 -13.47
N GLU A 830 22.39 4.26 -14.00
CA GLU A 830 23.55 4.73 -13.23
C GLU A 830 23.15 5.67 -12.08
N ILE A 831 22.16 6.54 -12.28
CA ILE A 831 21.57 7.37 -11.21
C ILE A 831 20.99 6.48 -10.11
N ILE A 832 20.23 5.46 -10.48
CA ILE A 832 19.66 4.48 -9.53
C ILE A 832 20.77 3.78 -8.76
N ARG A 833 21.80 3.27 -9.44
CA ARG A 833 22.96 2.62 -8.82
C ARG A 833 23.68 3.53 -7.84
N ALA A 834 23.90 4.78 -8.21
CA ALA A 834 24.56 5.75 -7.35
C ALA A 834 23.84 5.89 -6.01
N TYR A 835 22.51 5.98 -6.01
CA TYR A 835 21.73 6.05 -4.78
C TYR A 835 21.72 4.73 -4.00
N MET A 836 21.49 3.61 -4.69
CA MET A 836 21.45 2.29 -4.05
C MET A 836 22.78 1.91 -3.39
N ARG A 837 23.91 2.21 -4.03
CA ARG A 837 25.26 1.95 -3.50
C ARG A 837 25.63 2.78 -2.28
N LYS A 838 24.96 3.93 -2.10
CA LYS A 838 25.09 4.74 -0.87
C LYS A 838 24.27 4.21 0.30
N GLY A 839 23.45 3.17 0.08
CA GLY A 839 22.53 2.66 1.10
C GLY A 839 21.15 3.30 1.06
N GLY A 840 20.86 4.15 0.07
CA GLY A 840 19.53 4.70 -0.15
C GLY A 840 18.51 3.58 -0.33
N PHE A 841 17.44 3.60 0.45
CA PHE A 841 16.44 2.51 0.49
C PHE A 841 15.60 2.43 -0.78
N HIS A 842 15.03 3.55 -1.25
CA HIS A 842 14.11 3.54 -2.38
C HIS A 842 14.11 4.82 -3.19
N VAL A 843 14.03 4.68 -4.52
CA VAL A 843 13.76 5.78 -5.46
C VAL A 843 12.76 5.35 -6.54
N GLN A 844 11.85 6.24 -6.90
CA GLN A 844 10.91 6.07 -8.00
C GLN A 844 10.79 7.36 -8.82
N PHE A 845 10.41 7.21 -10.09
CA PHE A 845 10.52 8.30 -11.06
C PHE A 845 9.19 8.64 -11.72
N ASN A 846 8.89 9.94 -11.81
CA ASN A 846 8.01 10.46 -12.85
C ASN A 846 8.87 10.84 -14.05
N ILE A 847 8.53 10.32 -15.24
CA ILE A 847 9.19 10.71 -16.50
C ILE A 847 8.15 11.38 -17.37
N THR A 848 7.90 12.65 -17.08
CA THR A 848 6.83 13.46 -17.67
C THR A 848 7.21 14.93 -17.56
N SER A 849 6.51 15.80 -18.29
CA SER A 849 6.66 17.25 -18.13
C SER A 849 5.52 17.82 -17.31
N SER A 850 5.84 18.77 -16.45
CA SER A 850 4.86 19.52 -15.65
C SER A 850 3.86 20.26 -16.55
N LYS A 851 4.25 20.59 -17.78
CA LYS A 851 3.36 21.17 -18.80
C LYS A 851 2.20 20.23 -19.15
N VAL A 852 2.50 18.96 -19.46
CA VAL A 852 1.48 17.95 -19.80
C VAL A 852 0.52 17.76 -18.62
N LEU A 853 1.04 17.69 -17.39
CA LEU A 853 0.21 17.51 -16.21
C LEU A 853 -0.75 18.68 -15.98
N ARG A 854 -0.31 19.92 -16.20
CA ARG A 854 -1.17 21.12 -16.13
C ARG A 854 -2.22 21.15 -17.22
N GLU A 855 -1.91 20.66 -18.41
CA GLU A 855 -2.88 20.53 -19.51
C GLU A 855 -3.94 19.45 -19.16
N ALA A 856 -3.50 18.29 -18.67
CA ALA A 856 -4.37 17.20 -18.26
C ALA A 856 -5.25 17.57 -17.05
N GLN A 857 -4.77 18.41 -16.13
CA GLN A 857 -5.60 18.94 -15.03
C GLN A 857 -6.76 19.81 -15.55
N LYS A 858 -6.56 20.55 -16.66
CA LYS A 858 -7.61 21.39 -17.28
C LYS A 858 -8.58 20.59 -18.12
N LYS A 859 -8.12 19.49 -18.74
CA LYS A 859 -8.88 18.67 -19.68
C LYS A 859 -8.75 17.17 -19.36
N PRO A 860 -9.22 16.70 -18.20
CA PRO A 860 -8.96 15.33 -17.75
C PRO A 860 -9.51 14.24 -18.69
N ASP A 861 -10.58 14.53 -19.44
CA ASP A 861 -11.19 13.58 -20.38
C ASP A 861 -10.30 13.30 -21.61
N ASP A 862 -9.48 14.28 -22.03
CA ASP A 862 -8.51 14.13 -23.13
C ASP A 862 -7.30 13.25 -22.72
N TYR A 863 -7.19 12.94 -21.43
CA TYR A 863 -6.05 12.25 -20.80
C TYR A 863 -6.52 11.08 -19.91
N ARG A 864 -7.55 10.34 -20.35
CA ARG A 864 -8.18 9.26 -19.56
C ARG A 864 -7.19 8.18 -19.11
N ASP A 865 -6.19 7.88 -19.93
CA ASP A 865 -5.16 6.85 -19.72
C ASP A 865 -3.84 7.42 -19.18
N LEU A 866 -3.71 8.74 -19.02
CA LEU A 866 -2.52 9.36 -18.45
C LEU A 866 -2.33 8.86 -17.03
N MET A 867 -1.16 8.29 -16.77
CA MET A 867 -0.77 7.83 -15.45
C MET A 867 0.41 8.64 -14.93
N VAL A 868 0.45 8.83 -13.62
CA VAL A 868 1.60 9.44 -12.93
C VAL A 868 1.96 8.64 -11.69
N ARG A 869 3.20 8.80 -11.25
CA ARG A 869 3.65 8.31 -9.96
C ARG A 869 3.33 9.34 -8.87
N VAL A 870 2.75 8.91 -7.75
CA VAL A 870 2.52 9.77 -6.58
C VAL A 870 3.58 9.47 -5.52
N ALA A 871 3.34 8.50 -4.64
CA ALA A 871 4.30 8.05 -3.64
C ALA A 871 4.02 6.58 -3.31
N GLY A 872 4.82 5.66 -3.86
CA GLY A 872 4.59 4.22 -3.72
C GLY A 872 3.57 3.60 -4.69
N PHE A 873 2.84 4.40 -5.48
CA PHE A 873 1.87 3.92 -6.46
C PHE A 873 1.80 4.79 -7.71
N THR A 874 1.29 4.16 -8.78
CA THR A 874 0.87 4.80 -10.04
C THR A 874 -0.64 4.92 -10.04
N GLN A 875 -1.20 6.02 -10.55
CA GLN A 875 -2.65 6.19 -10.71
C GLN A 875 -2.97 6.99 -11.96
N TYR A 876 -4.17 6.77 -12.51
CA TYR A 876 -4.73 7.60 -13.58
C TYR A 876 -4.91 9.03 -13.09
N TRP A 877 -4.38 10.00 -13.83
CA TRP A 877 -4.38 11.41 -13.46
C TRP A 877 -5.77 11.95 -13.11
N CYS A 878 -6.78 11.54 -13.88
CA CYS A 878 -8.17 11.95 -13.69
C CYS A 878 -8.81 11.39 -12.41
N GLU A 879 -8.24 10.34 -11.80
CA GLU A 879 -8.71 9.74 -10.55
C GLU A 879 -8.00 10.30 -9.30
N ILE A 880 -6.99 11.17 -9.48
CA ILE A 880 -6.24 11.81 -8.39
C ILE A 880 -6.92 13.14 -7.99
N GLY A 881 -7.05 13.39 -6.69
CA GLY A 881 -7.58 14.65 -6.16
C GLY A 881 -6.66 15.84 -6.45
N LYS A 882 -7.25 17.03 -6.63
CA LYS A 882 -6.51 18.26 -6.99
C LYS A 882 -5.32 18.57 -6.06
N PRO A 883 -5.39 18.38 -4.71
CA PRO A 883 -4.24 18.65 -3.85
C PRO A 883 -2.98 17.88 -4.24
N ILE A 884 -3.13 16.59 -4.56
CA ILE A 884 -2.04 15.74 -4.98
C ILE A 884 -1.61 16.03 -6.43
N GLN A 885 -2.54 16.40 -7.31
CA GLN A 885 -2.19 16.85 -8.65
C GLN A 885 -1.30 18.10 -8.62
N ASP A 886 -1.66 19.11 -7.83
CA ASP A 886 -0.88 20.35 -7.69
C ASP A 886 0.51 20.08 -7.13
N GLU A 887 0.62 19.14 -6.18
CA GLU A 887 1.88 18.69 -5.60
C GLU A 887 2.79 18.03 -6.65
N VAL A 888 2.30 17.00 -7.36
CA VAL A 888 3.06 16.29 -8.40
C VAL A 888 3.49 17.21 -9.54
N ILE A 889 2.62 18.15 -9.94
CA ILE A 889 2.95 19.20 -10.92
C ILE A 889 4.16 20.02 -10.45
N TYR A 890 4.24 20.31 -9.15
CA TYR A 890 5.21 21.27 -8.61
C TYR A 890 6.53 20.65 -8.14
N ARG A 891 6.62 19.31 -8.02
CA ARG A 891 7.91 18.63 -7.79
C ARG A 891 8.99 19.14 -8.73
N THR A 892 10.23 19.25 -8.25
CA THR A 892 11.37 19.69 -9.06
C THR A 892 11.54 18.81 -10.29
N GLU A 893 11.64 19.42 -11.46
CA GLU A 893 11.81 18.75 -12.75
C GLU A 893 13.29 18.80 -13.15
N TYR A 894 13.92 17.63 -13.29
CA TYR A 894 15.31 17.50 -13.69
C TYR A 894 15.44 17.36 -15.21
N ASP A 895 16.07 18.36 -15.83
CA ASP A 895 16.34 18.40 -17.28
C ASP A 895 17.68 17.74 -17.66
N ALA A 896 17.96 17.69 -18.97
CA ALA A 896 19.05 16.93 -19.60
C ALA A 896 20.47 17.47 -19.34
#